data_AF-A0A5Q2N133-F1
#
_entry.id   AF-A0A5Q2N133-F1
#
_cell.length_a   1.000
_cell.length_b   1.000
_cell.length_c   1.000
_cell.angle_alpha   90.00
_cell.angle_beta   90.00
_cell.angle_gamma   90.00
#
_symmetry.space_group_name_H-M   'P 1'
#
loop_
_entity.id
_entity.type
_entity.pdbx_description
1 polymer ?
#
loop_
_entity_poly.entity_id
_entity_poly.type
_entity_poly.pdbx_seq_one_letter_code
_entity_poly.pdbx_strand_id
1 'polypeptide(L)'
;MKKLFKAMLILCLVIGTTTAAFAANFSDIKGHWAEPWITKMVNQNVISGYPDSTYRPDHSITRAEFTTLVNKSFNKHNPNAQANFQDVKTTDWHYSQIASGQAAGYISGYPDGTFRPDNSITREEAAVLIAKVLQLQTTTTGITFTDSNQIENWSRASIAAITAKGIMTGYPDGTFQPQRPINRAEAAVLLDKAMNTPVEPRPEVGISGTINIANATVKLFEAGTLNLISETTTDQQGNYKFNVQSGQYDITVQKDNFIGYASDITLNKDTKSINITLTEGVTVEGRLVDRNNRNVANADIAFKVNPVFTTKTDSTGKYKITLLPNKRYQVSAIDPNKKDEGWQKVTDAVTVGEKSVTLSNLTVPFTVPTSSSGGGSRATDSGYTIRNNIATVTTVNGLLAALNDGRATTINGQEESFSTNITINRPNITLKNITIDGNVHVAEEILESDLTLENVIITGQTTFAGGGSQSIKLLGTTELRGPVTSRKEGLRIVAEGTAKVTGTLTLERSATIESDHKAFEQIHVALAGSNTRPIVIAVPGATITATKDVDVRLELERPATVKTDNNSTVNNLVIRIQKDVQTEEAIKIEATVTTVTLEKLVANSIIEIAEAAQVSDLKIDSQITSPIELEIRGELSEIKADSPDAVRITIALADSREMPQSNISNIPQRVLRPTASTALSGKDVIVTLTPETSDSKIYYAINEEPNVQNENHLYNGPFTITDTSTIKAIATKEVLEDSRLLTLNVTYYNATFQITPEEATIEVKNSNNEPITAEQPGTYRLPSGFGDYSYKVTKEGYRVKEGTFTIEEDITIAITLEALPTLTIAGEEPDAENRFSIPFNKITRQTIVHTSESGNLTFWIEDLGPFGGIELQEGDNNLFNLDITTINENDLNQINYTQLMEALRGTDPDTRKAILNAIDFEEILNLSQNVEEETLQTITSHIAQEFETVFSMMQKANQAQKDQIKADLNKILDILMSETYDVKTYLSWALFPAIKEAERLTLVSKEDFGLDELTAEKFNEAVRTNAISNTQLKDAVKKALSATDETHTESIINEIEQEHLINAINATSNNNKKDIIKAVNINNLFEILRDKSEQEEKEAIFSLAINMISALESDSNVALSDIFEAIAFDTIGREALFAWLAQLKDPSNEINITFEIDTVEYTLTITNQN
;
A
#
# COMPACT_ATOMS: atom_id res chain seq x y z
N MET A 1 55.54 46.68 11.82
CA MET A 1 54.11 46.46 11.44
C MET A 1 53.32 45.57 12.40
N LYS A 2 53.85 44.48 12.99
CA LYS A 2 53.06 43.61 13.90
C LYS A 2 52.78 44.15 15.31
N LYS A 3 53.48 45.20 15.78
CA LYS A 3 53.21 45.87 17.08
C LYS A 3 52.18 47.00 17.00
N LEU A 4 52.04 47.65 15.84
CA LEU A 4 51.03 48.69 15.60
C LEU A 4 49.63 48.11 15.37
N PHE A 5 49.53 46.91 14.80
CA PHE A 5 48.24 46.23 14.59
C PHE A 5 47.63 45.71 15.92
N LYS A 6 48.46 45.32 16.89
CA LYS A 6 48.00 44.90 18.24
C LYS A 6 47.57 46.07 19.12
N ALA A 7 48.19 47.23 18.97
CA ALA A 7 47.78 48.45 19.68
C ALA A 7 46.46 49.03 19.13
N MET A 8 46.21 48.90 17.83
CA MET A 8 44.96 49.33 17.19
C MET A 8 43.77 48.40 17.53
N LEU A 9 44.02 47.11 17.78
CA LEU A 9 42.98 46.16 18.21
C LEU A 9 42.56 46.35 19.68
N ILE A 10 43.48 46.74 20.56
CA ILE A 10 43.19 47.02 21.98
C ILE A 10 42.50 48.39 22.14
N LEU A 11 42.81 49.37 21.28
CA LEU A 11 42.11 50.67 21.29
C LEU A 11 40.67 50.59 20.76
N CYS A 12 40.37 49.65 19.85
CA CYS A 12 38.99 49.41 19.38
C CYS A 12 38.14 48.62 20.37
N LEU A 13 38.73 47.90 21.34
CA LEU A 13 37.99 47.11 22.33
C LEU A 13 37.56 47.93 23.56
N VAL A 14 38.07 49.15 23.75
CA VAL A 14 37.89 49.95 24.98
C VAL A 14 36.96 51.17 24.78
N ILE A 15 36.44 51.41 23.56
CA ILE A 15 35.52 52.53 23.26
C ILE A 15 34.06 52.05 22.99
N GLY A 16 33.76 50.78 23.25
CA GLY A 16 32.42 50.18 23.08
C GLY A 16 31.58 50.18 24.36
N THR A 17 30.88 51.29 24.61
CA THR A 17 29.60 51.38 25.34
C THR A 17 29.53 50.99 26.82
N THR A 18 29.82 51.96 27.69
CA THR A 18 29.03 52.15 28.91
C THR A 18 27.59 52.49 28.49
N THR A 19 26.62 51.59 28.69
CA THR A 19 25.20 51.99 28.65
C THR A 19 24.90 52.76 29.92
N ALA A 20 25.00 54.08 29.86
CA ALA A 20 24.29 54.92 30.81
C ALA A 20 22.80 54.61 30.63
N ALA A 21 22.16 54.06 31.66
CA ALA A 21 20.72 53.91 31.70
C ALA A 21 20.10 55.31 31.66
N PHE A 22 19.67 55.75 30.48
CA PHE A 22 18.79 56.91 30.37
C PHE A 22 17.46 56.53 31.00
N ALA A 23 17.10 57.16 32.12
CA ALA A 23 15.71 57.22 32.56
C ALA A 23 14.91 57.82 31.38
N ALA A 24 13.95 57.05 30.85
CA ALA A 24 13.16 57.48 29.70
C ALA A 24 12.24 58.63 30.11
N ASN A 25 12.66 59.86 29.86
CA ASN A 25 11.83 61.05 30.01
C ASN A 25 11.00 61.24 28.74
N PHE A 26 9.75 60.79 28.74
CA PHE A 26 8.82 61.05 27.63
C PHE A 26 8.36 62.50 27.65
N SER A 27 8.41 63.16 26.49
CA SER A 27 8.11 64.59 26.37
C SER A 27 6.63 64.95 26.58
N ASP A 28 5.74 63.97 26.38
CA ASP A 28 4.29 64.12 26.30
C ASP A 28 3.53 63.59 27.53
N ILE A 29 4.24 63.13 28.57
CA ILE A 29 3.60 62.70 29.83
C ILE A 29 3.71 63.75 30.94
N LYS A 30 4.51 64.80 30.77
CA LYS A 30 4.74 65.81 31.82
C LYS A 30 3.46 66.59 32.13
N GLY A 31 2.99 66.50 33.37
CA GLY A 31 1.72 67.09 33.82
C GLY A 31 0.48 66.28 33.43
N HIS A 32 0.64 65.12 32.79
CA HIS A 32 -0.45 64.21 32.48
C HIS A 32 -0.85 63.45 33.75
N TRP A 33 -2.15 63.23 33.97
CA TRP A 33 -2.63 62.57 35.20
C TRP A 33 -2.02 61.18 35.39
N ALA A 34 -1.78 60.43 34.32
CA ALA A 34 -1.18 59.10 34.36
C ALA A 34 0.36 59.08 34.48
N GLU A 35 1.03 60.24 34.52
CA GLU A 35 2.50 60.35 34.58
C GLU A 35 3.16 59.46 35.65
N PRO A 36 2.66 59.40 36.90
CA PRO A 36 3.29 58.57 37.94
C PRO A 36 3.22 57.07 37.62
N TRP A 37 2.10 56.61 37.08
CA TRP A 37 1.90 55.20 36.72
C TRP A 37 2.73 54.82 35.49
N ILE A 38 2.74 55.68 34.47
CA ILE A 38 3.55 55.46 33.26
C ILE A 38 5.03 55.37 33.64
N THR A 39 5.53 56.34 34.43
CA THR A 39 6.93 56.36 34.89
C THR A 39 7.28 55.09 35.68
N LYS A 40 6.38 54.65 36.58
CA LYS A 40 6.57 53.41 37.35
C LYS A 40 6.65 52.18 36.45
N MET A 41 5.70 52.02 35.53
CA MET A 41 5.60 50.86 34.64
C MET A 41 6.78 50.79 33.64
N VAL A 42 7.32 51.94 33.25
CA VAL A 42 8.54 52.03 32.42
C VAL A 42 9.76 51.58 33.21
N ASN A 43 9.91 52.03 34.45
CA ASN A 43 11.00 51.60 35.34
C ASN A 43 10.94 50.10 35.67
N GLN A 44 9.75 49.51 35.63
CA GLN A 44 9.53 48.07 35.78
C GLN A 44 9.70 47.29 34.46
N ASN A 45 10.08 47.96 33.36
CA ASN A 45 10.25 47.38 32.03
C ASN A 45 8.98 46.69 31.45
N VAL A 46 7.80 47.11 31.92
CA VAL A 46 6.52 46.55 31.47
C VAL A 46 6.02 47.28 30.22
N ILE A 47 6.13 48.61 30.18
CA ILE A 47 5.73 49.45 29.06
C ILE A 47 6.93 50.21 28.48
N SER A 48 6.86 50.55 27.20
CA SER A 48 7.83 51.38 26.49
C SER A 48 7.14 52.45 25.66
N GLY A 49 7.81 53.57 25.41
CA GLY A 49 7.36 54.60 24.48
C GLY A 49 7.85 54.35 23.05
N TYR A 50 7.60 55.32 22.19
CA TYR A 50 7.94 55.31 20.77
C TYR A 50 9.38 55.82 20.53
N PRO A 51 10.00 55.48 19.38
CA PRO A 51 11.35 55.95 19.03
C PRO A 51 11.52 57.47 19.01
N ASP A 52 10.43 58.22 18.87
CA ASP A 52 10.38 59.68 18.89
C ASP A 52 10.39 60.30 20.31
N SER A 53 10.62 59.49 21.35
CA SER A 53 10.61 59.91 22.76
C SER A 53 9.24 60.38 23.28
N THR A 54 8.15 59.90 22.67
CA THR A 54 6.77 60.06 23.16
C THR A 54 6.22 58.76 23.73
N TYR A 55 5.24 58.82 24.63
CA TYR A 55 4.50 57.65 25.12
C TYR A 55 3.10 57.51 24.50
N ARG A 56 2.52 58.64 24.07
CA ARG A 56 1.17 58.83 23.52
C ARG A 56 0.07 58.37 24.49
N PRO A 57 -0.03 58.97 25.69
CA PRO A 57 -0.91 58.51 26.76
C PRO A 57 -2.39 58.45 26.36
N ASP A 58 -2.85 59.39 25.51
CA ASP A 58 -4.25 59.49 25.08
C ASP A 58 -4.58 58.66 23.83
N HIS A 59 -3.60 57.97 23.24
CA HIS A 59 -3.85 57.11 22.09
C HIS A 59 -4.54 55.82 22.53
N SER A 60 -5.56 55.38 21.77
CA SER A 60 -6.21 54.08 21.99
C SER A 60 -5.21 52.94 21.85
N ILE A 61 -5.35 51.90 22.69
CA ILE A 61 -4.49 50.71 22.65
C ILE A 61 -5.22 49.57 21.95
N THR A 62 -4.53 48.84 21.09
CA THR A 62 -5.14 47.68 20.41
C THR A 62 -5.25 46.48 21.35
N ARG A 63 -6.11 45.52 21.00
CA ARG A 63 -6.24 44.25 21.72
C ARG A 63 -4.91 43.49 21.79
N ALA A 64 -4.17 43.44 20.68
CA ALA A 64 -2.85 42.81 20.63
C ALA A 64 -1.81 43.51 21.53
N GLU A 65 -1.76 44.83 21.49
CA GLU A 65 -0.87 45.63 22.35
C GLU A 65 -1.22 45.44 23.83
N PHE A 66 -2.51 45.51 24.21
CA PHE A 66 -2.95 45.32 25.58
C PHE A 66 -2.61 43.93 26.11
N THR A 67 -2.86 42.87 25.33
CA THR A 67 -2.46 41.50 25.67
C THR A 67 -0.95 41.38 25.90
N THR A 68 -0.14 42.04 25.09
CA THR A 68 1.32 42.06 25.26
C THR A 68 1.70 42.67 26.61
N LEU A 69 1.03 43.75 27.02
CA LEU A 69 1.27 44.38 28.33
C LEU A 69 0.80 43.50 29.49
N VAL A 70 -0.33 42.80 29.35
CA VAL A 70 -0.81 41.81 30.35
C VAL A 70 0.23 40.70 30.53
N ASN A 71 0.73 40.12 29.44
CA ASN A 71 1.75 39.08 29.50
C ASN A 71 3.03 39.53 30.20
N LYS A 72 3.49 40.75 29.91
CA LYS A 72 4.65 41.33 30.60
C LYS A 72 4.39 41.59 32.07
N SER A 73 3.20 42.09 32.42
CA SER A 73 2.83 42.44 33.80
C SER A 73 2.73 41.20 34.71
N PHE A 74 2.24 40.08 34.17
CA PHE A 74 1.95 38.87 34.95
C PHE A 74 2.86 37.67 34.62
N ASN A 75 3.96 37.93 33.89
CA ASN A 75 4.90 36.92 33.43
C ASN A 75 4.22 35.71 32.75
N LYS A 76 3.30 36.00 31.81
CA LYS A 76 2.50 34.98 31.09
C LYS A 76 2.98 34.72 29.66
N HIS A 77 4.07 35.34 29.23
CA HIS A 77 4.60 35.13 27.89
C HIS A 77 5.19 33.72 27.74
N ASN A 78 4.58 32.91 26.88
CA ASN A 78 5.10 31.65 26.38
C ASN A 78 5.30 31.78 24.85
N PRO A 79 6.55 31.90 24.37
CA PRO A 79 6.84 32.09 22.95
C PRO A 79 6.48 30.87 22.08
N ASN A 80 6.30 29.70 22.69
CA ASN A 80 5.97 28.45 22.00
C ASN A 80 4.47 28.11 22.05
N ALA A 81 3.67 28.94 22.70
CA ALA A 81 2.23 28.77 22.68
C ALA A 81 1.69 28.92 21.25
N GLN A 82 0.67 28.14 20.91
CA GLN A 82 -0.02 28.20 19.63
C GLN A 82 -1.43 28.76 19.80
N ALA A 83 -1.87 29.58 18.84
CA ALA A 83 -3.21 30.12 18.77
C ALA A 83 -3.85 29.81 17.41
N ASN A 84 -5.13 29.47 17.44
CA ASN A 84 -5.91 29.11 16.25
C ASN A 84 -7.02 30.13 15.98
N PHE A 85 -6.66 31.43 15.89
CA PHE A 85 -7.60 32.48 15.50
C PHE A 85 -7.48 32.74 13.99
N GLN A 86 -8.61 32.85 13.29
CA GLN A 86 -8.64 32.98 11.82
C GLN A 86 -7.92 34.24 11.30
N ASP A 87 -7.84 35.27 12.12
CA ASP A 87 -7.30 36.59 11.80
C ASP A 87 -5.94 36.87 12.46
N VAL A 88 -5.27 35.85 13.00
CA VAL A 88 -3.93 35.97 13.59
C VAL A 88 -3.00 34.96 12.91
N LYS A 89 -2.04 35.45 12.13
CA LYS A 89 -1.06 34.63 11.41
C LYS A 89 0.16 34.38 12.29
N THR A 90 0.82 33.23 12.12
CA THR A 90 2.05 32.86 12.86
C THR A 90 3.21 33.84 12.65
N THR A 91 3.19 34.58 11.54
CA THR A 91 4.16 35.62 11.18
C THR A 91 3.89 36.97 11.85
N ASP A 92 2.72 37.17 12.47
CA ASP A 92 2.36 38.45 13.07
C ASP A 92 3.17 38.67 14.35
N TRP A 93 3.64 39.90 14.58
CA TRP A 93 4.48 40.25 15.74
C TRP A 93 3.80 39.91 17.08
N HIS A 94 2.47 39.94 17.12
CA HIS A 94 1.65 39.68 18.30
C HIS A 94 1.20 38.22 18.42
N TYR A 95 1.50 37.34 17.45
CA TYR A 95 1.05 35.95 17.46
C TYR A 95 1.41 35.25 18.77
N SER A 96 2.69 35.30 19.15
CA SER A 96 3.18 34.65 20.37
C SER A 96 2.55 35.21 21.63
N GLN A 97 2.18 36.50 21.65
CA GLN A 97 1.53 37.15 22.79
C GLN A 97 0.07 36.71 22.94
N ILE A 98 -0.65 36.63 21.83
CA ILE A 98 -2.05 36.18 21.79
C ILE A 98 -2.12 34.69 22.17
N ALA A 99 -1.24 33.87 21.60
CA ALA A 99 -1.12 32.47 21.92
C ALA A 99 -0.79 32.22 23.39
N SER A 100 0.13 33.01 23.96
CA SER A 100 0.44 32.99 25.39
C SER A 100 -0.80 33.21 26.24
N GLY A 101 -1.64 34.19 25.87
CA GLY A 101 -2.84 34.50 26.64
C GLY A 101 -3.97 33.48 26.47
N GLN A 102 -4.06 32.82 25.31
CA GLN A 102 -4.97 31.70 25.10
C GLN A 102 -4.55 30.49 25.91
N ALA A 103 -3.25 30.14 25.88
CA ALA A 103 -2.69 29.05 26.69
C ALA A 103 -2.81 29.30 28.20
N ALA A 104 -2.66 30.56 28.64
CA ALA A 104 -2.86 30.96 30.02
C ALA A 104 -4.34 31.09 30.46
N GLY A 105 -5.29 30.79 29.55
CA GLY A 105 -6.72 30.71 29.85
C GLY A 105 -7.45 32.04 30.03
N TYR A 106 -6.77 33.19 29.86
CA TYR A 106 -7.41 34.50 30.02
C TYR A 106 -7.87 35.12 28.69
N ILE A 107 -7.55 34.51 27.55
CA ILE A 107 -8.05 34.85 26.21
C ILE A 107 -8.87 33.68 25.64
N SER A 108 -10.02 33.98 25.06
CA SER A 108 -10.91 32.98 24.43
C SER A 108 -11.31 33.33 22.99
N GLY A 109 -10.95 34.52 22.48
CA GLY A 109 -11.42 35.01 21.18
C GLY A 109 -12.89 35.40 21.16
N TYR A 110 -13.40 35.71 19.97
CA TYR A 110 -14.81 35.96 19.70
C TYR A 110 -15.51 34.66 19.25
N PRO A 111 -16.86 34.58 19.35
CA PRO A 111 -17.62 33.40 18.93
C PRO A 111 -17.44 33.00 17.45
N ASP A 112 -17.03 33.93 16.60
CA ASP A 112 -16.74 33.72 15.17
C ASP A 112 -15.34 33.12 14.91
N GLY A 113 -14.57 32.83 15.96
CA GLY A 113 -13.22 32.27 15.85
C GLY A 113 -12.12 33.30 15.58
N THR A 114 -12.41 34.60 15.68
CA THR A 114 -11.43 35.69 15.51
C THR A 114 -10.90 36.23 16.85
N PHE A 115 -9.75 36.91 16.85
CA PHE A 115 -9.21 37.66 18.00
C PHE A 115 -9.34 39.18 17.84
N ARG A 116 -9.34 39.68 16.61
CA ARG A 116 -9.37 41.08 16.17
C ARG A 116 -8.20 41.88 16.74
N PRO A 117 -6.94 41.54 16.38
CA PRO A 117 -5.74 42.05 17.04
C PRO A 117 -5.57 43.57 16.92
N ASP A 118 -5.95 44.14 15.78
CA ASP A 118 -5.79 45.57 15.47
C ASP A 118 -6.94 46.45 15.97
N ASN A 119 -8.04 45.84 16.44
CA ASN A 119 -9.14 46.60 17.02
C ASN A 119 -8.69 47.21 18.36
N SER A 120 -9.13 48.44 18.62
CA SER A 120 -8.95 49.06 19.93
C SER A 120 -9.73 48.29 20.99
N ILE A 121 -9.09 47.98 22.12
CA ILE A 121 -9.75 47.21 23.19
C ILE A 121 -10.71 48.09 23.99
N THR A 122 -11.94 47.61 24.17
CA THR A 122 -12.96 48.29 24.98
C THR A 122 -12.70 48.13 26.48
N ARG A 123 -13.29 48.99 27.32
CA ARG A 123 -13.20 48.87 28.78
C ARG A 123 -13.72 47.54 29.29
N GLU A 124 -14.83 47.03 28.76
CA GLU A 124 -15.39 45.77 29.22
C GLU A 124 -14.56 44.55 28.81
N GLU A 125 -13.91 44.58 27.65
CA GLU A 125 -12.97 43.53 27.25
C GLU A 125 -11.71 43.55 28.13
N ALA A 126 -11.12 44.73 28.34
CA ALA A 126 -9.98 44.87 29.23
C ALA A 126 -10.30 44.40 30.66
N ALA A 127 -11.53 44.69 31.13
CA ALA A 127 -12.05 44.22 32.41
C ALA A 127 -12.08 42.69 32.50
N VAL A 128 -12.59 42.01 31.47
CA VAL A 128 -12.64 40.55 31.40
C VAL A 128 -11.25 39.93 31.40
N LEU A 129 -10.34 40.45 30.58
CA LEU A 129 -8.97 39.94 30.50
C LEU A 129 -8.24 40.04 31.84
N ILE A 130 -8.37 41.18 32.54
CA ILE A 130 -7.75 41.39 33.85
C ILE A 130 -8.41 40.53 34.94
N ALA A 131 -9.74 40.41 34.95
CA ALA A 131 -10.44 39.54 35.88
C ALA A 131 -9.99 38.08 35.75
N LYS A 132 -9.84 37.60 34.50
CA LYS A 132 -9.39 36.24 34.20
C LYS A 132 -7.94 36.01 34.56
N VAL A 133 -7.02 36.91 34.20
CA VAL A 133 -5.57 36.72 34.52
C VAL A 133 -5.30 36.75 36.02
N LEU A 134 -6.10 37.50 36.79
CA LEU A 134 -6.07 37.52 38.25
C LEU A 134 -6.92 36.42 38.91
N GLN A 135 -7.65 35.63 38.11
CA GLN A 135 -8.55 34.56 38.57
C GLN A 135 -9.57 35.00 39.64
N LEU A 136 -10.06 36.24 39.52
CA LEU A 136 -10.98 36.83 40.50
C LEU A 136 -12.28 36.03 40.58
N GLN A 137 -12.81 35.93 41.79
CA GLN A 137 -14.15 35.37 42.02
C GLN A 137 -15.19 36.30 41.38
N THR A 138 -15.81 35.83 40.30
CA THR A 138 -16.81 36.61 39.58
C THR A 138 -18.17 36.49 40.25
N THR A 139 -18.88 37.60 40.39
CA THR A 139 -20.26 37.62 40.89
C THR A 139 -21.08 38.55 40.01
N THR A 140 -22.36 38.30 39.83
CA THR A 140 -23.24 39.20 39.05
C THR A 140 -23.84 40.33 39.89
N THR A 141 -23.64 40.28 41.21
CA THR A 141 -24.10 41.26 42.20
C THR A 141 -23.08 42.38 42.40
N GLY A 142 -23.55 43.64 42.47
CA GLY A 142 -22.71 44.78 42.86
C GLY A 142 -22.41 45.82 41.76
N ILE A 143 -22.99 45.68 40.57
CA ILE A 143 -22.87 46.70 39.52
C ILE A 143 -23.84 47.85 39.80
N THR A 144 -23.32 49.05 40.04
CA THR A 144 -24.09 50.24 40.44
C THR A 144 -23.96 51.41 39.44
N PHE A 145 -23.54 51.13 38.20
CA PHE A 145 -23.37 52.16 37.16
C PHE A 145 -24.69 52.52 36.46
N THR A 146 -24.80 53.78 36.07
CA THR A 146 -25.99 54.34 35.39
C THR A 146 -26.21 53.76 33.98
N ASP A 147 -25.14 53.32 33.33
CA ASP A 147 -25.12 52.66 32.02
C ASP A 147 -24.96 51.13 32.14
N SER A 148 -25.32 50.54 33.27
CA SER A 148 -25.21 49.09 33.51
C SER A 148 -26.06 48.23 32.58
N ASN A 149 -26.99 48.83 31.84
CA ASN A 149 -27.76 48.19 30.76
C ASN A 149 -26.98 48.06 29.45
N GLN A 150 -25.91 48.83 29.25
CA GLN A 150 -25.01 48.74 28.09
C GLN A 150 -23.87 47.73 28.31
N ILE A 151 -23.75 47.19 29.53
CA ILE A 151 -22.80 46.13 29.87
C ILE A 151 -23.35 44.82 29.35
N GLU A 152 -22.60 44.18 28.46
CA GLU A 152 -22.97 42.90 27.90
C GLU A 152 -22.98 41.80 28.97
N ASN A 153 -23.84 40.80 28.80
CA ASN A 153 -24.00 39.74 29.80
C ASN A 153 -22.70 38.96 30.05
N TRP A 154 -21.86 38.79 29.02
CA TRP A 154 -20.59 38.07 29.10
C TRP A 154 -19.51 38.82 29.92
N SER A 155 -19.57 40.15 29.99
CA SER A 155 -18.58 40.98 30.70
C SER A 155 -19.01 41.33 32.13
N ARG A 156 -20.32 41.25 32.40
CA ARG A 156 -20.96 41.67 33.65
C ARG A 156 -20.27 41.17 34.91
N ALA A 157 -20.04 39.86 35.02
CA ALA A 157 -19.50 39.25 36.23
C ALA A 157 -18.02 39.64 36.49
N SER A 158 -17.24 39.82 35.41
CA SER A 158 -15.86 40.31 35.49
C SER A 158 -15.81 41.78 35.89
N ILE A 159 -16.67 42.62 35.33
CA ILE A 159 -16.75 44.04 35.69
C ILE A 159 -17.09 44.21 37.17
N ALA A 160 -18.06 43.45 37.69
CA ALA A 160 -18.39 43.46 39.11
C ALA A 160 -17.18 43.08 39.99
N ALA A 161 -16.41 42.06 39.59
CA ALA A 161 -15.24 41.60 40.36
C ALA A 161 -14.10 42.62 40.38
N ILE A 162 -13.74 43.21 39.23
CA ILE A 162 -12.64 44.18 39.19
C ILE A 162 -13.00 45.50 39.88
N THR A 163 -14.28 45.88 39.85
CA THR A 163 -14.76 47.10 40.50
C THR A 163 -14.83 46.92 42.01
N ALA A 164 -15.27 45.75 42.49
CA ALA A 164 -15.22 45.39 43.91
C ALA A 164 -13.79 45.39 44.47
N LYS A 165 -12.79 45.00 43.66
CA LYS A 165 -11.37 45.04 44.03
C LYS A 165 -10.70 46.41 43.78
N GLY A 166 -11.43 47.40 43.27
CA GLY A 166 -10.90 48.75 43.02
C GLY A 166 -9.88 48.85 41.88
N ILE A 167 -9.74 47.78 41.08
CA ILE A 167 -8.80 47.68 39.96
C ILE A 167 -9.24 48.60 38.82
N MET A 168 -10.54 48.62 38.50
CA MET A 168 -11.15 49.56 37.58
C MET A 168 -12.34 50.23 38.25
N THR A 169 -12.54 51.52 38.01
CA THR A 169 -13.64 52.31 38.58
C THR A 169 -14.49 52.92 37.47
N GLY A 170 -15.73 53.31 37.78
CA GLY A 170 -16.55 54.15 36.90
C GLY A 170 -16.00 55.58 36.83
N TYR A 171 -16.63 56.39 35.99
CA TYR A 171 -16.33 57.80 35.82
C TYR A 171 -17.06 58.67 36.85
N PRO A 172 -16.63 59.93 37.05
CA PRO A 172 -17.29 60.87 37.96
C PRO A 172 -18.77 61.12 37.65
N ASP A 173 -19.22 60.88 36.41
CA ASP A 173 -20.62 60.99 35.98
C ASP A 173 -21.48 59.78 36.36
N GLY A 174 -20.90 58.76 37.01
CA GLY A 174 -21.60 57.55 37.43
C GLY A 174 -21.73 56.47 36.35
N THR A 175 -21.05 56.61 35.21
CA THR A 175 -21.02 55.62 34.12
C THR A 175 -19.79 54.70 34.21
N PHE A 176 -19.85 53.53 33.57
CA PHE A 176 -18.69 52.63 33.36
C PHE A 176 -18.09 52.78 31.96
N GLN A 177 -18.92 53.11 30.98
CA GLN A 177 -18.63 53.23 29.54
C GLN A 177 -18.06 51.93 28.94
N PRO A 178 -18.81 50.81 28.98
CA PRO A 178 -18.30 49.48 28.63
C PRO A 178 -17.70 49.40 27.22
N GLN A 179 -18.39 49.97 26.22
CA GLN A 179 -17.98 49.94 24.81
C GLN A 179 -16.88 50.95 24.46
N ARG A 180 -16.46 51.84 25.38
CA ARG A 180 -15.45 52.86 25.07
C ARG A 180 -14.07 52.21 25.01
N PRO A 181 -13.28 52.44 23.93
CA PRO A 181 -11.89 52.00 23.89
C PRO A 181 -11.05 52.63 25.00
N ILE A 182 -10.21 51.85 25.67
CA ILE A 182 -9.25 52.42 26.62
C ILE A 182 -8.04 53.01 25.90
N ASN A 183 -7.44 54.04 26.49
CA ASN A 183 -6.16 54.58 26.02
C ASN A 183 -4.96 53.97 26.76
N ARG A 184 -3.75 54.27 26.27
CA ARG A 184 -2.50 53.76 26.84
C ARG A 184 -2.28 54.18 28.30
N ALA A 185 -2.69 55.39 28.67
CA ALA A 185 -2.63 55.86 30.05
C ALA A 185 -3.53 55.04 30.99
N GLU A 186 -4.76 54.75 30.58
CA GLU A 186 -5.69 53.91 31.32
C GLU A 186 -5.19 52.47 31.44
N ALA A 187 -4.60 51.93 30.37
CA ALA A 187 -3.97 50.60 30.40
C ALA A 187 -2.84 50.52 31.43
N ALA A 188 -1.97 51.54 31.50
CA ALA A 188 -0.89 51.61 32.47
C ALA A 188 -1.40 51.63 33.92
N VAL A 189 -2.44 52.42 34.20
CA VAL A 189 -3.04 52.51 35.55
C VAL A 189 -3.76 51.21 35.91
N LEU A 190 -4.50 50.63 34.96
CA LEU A 190 -5.22 49.37 35.14
C LEU A 190 -4.26 48.23 35.50
N LEU A 191 -3.16 48.09 34.75
CA LEU A 191 -2.17 47.04 34.98
C LEU A 191 -1.42 47.25 36.30
N ASP A 192 -1.04 48.49 36.63
CA ASP A 192 -0.39 48.76 37.92
C ASP A 192 -1.30 48.38 39.09
N LYS A 193 -2.59 48.76 39.06
CA LYS A 193 -3.55 48.37 40.10
C LYS A 193 -3.73 46.86 40.16
N ALA A 194 -3.84 46.20 39.02
CA ALA A 194 -3.99 44.76 38.92
C ALA A 194 -2.79 44.01 39.54
N MET A 195 -1.55 44.42 39.22
CA MET A 195 -0.33 43.83 39.78
C MET A 195 -0.17 44.03 41.29
N ASN A 196 -0.73 45.10 41.85
CA ASN A 196 -0.65 45.41 43.28
C ASN A 196 -1.87 44.94 44.08
N THR A 197 -2.79 44.19 43.46
CA THR A 197 -3.98 43.65 44.15
C THR A 197 -3.66 42.29 44.78
N PRO A 198 -3.79 42.12 46.11
CA PRO A 198 -3.65 40.81 46.76
C PRO A 198 -4.74 39.86 46.29
N VAL A 199 -4.35 38.73 45.70
CA VAL A 199 -5.27 37.65 45.36
C VAL A 199 -5.46 36.79 46.61
N GLU A 200 -6.68 36.71 47.13
CA GLU A 200 -6.99 35.84 48.27
C GLU A 200 -6.83 34.36 47.84
N PRO A 201 -6.06 33.53 48.57
CA PRO A 201 -5.99 32.12 48.28
C PRO A 201 -7.37 31.49 48.46
N ARG A 202 -7.86 30.78 47.45
CA ARG A 202 -9.14 30.05 47.54
C ARG A 202 -9.02 29.00 48.66
N PRO A 203 -10.07 28.77 49.46
CA PRO A 203 -10.03 27.75 50.51
C PRO A 203 -9.68 26.39 49.90
N GLU A 204 -8.73 25.67 50.51
CA GLU A 204 -8.46 24.28 50.16
C GLU A 204 -9.65 23.41 50.62
N VAL A 205 -10.24 22.71 49.66
CA VAL A 205 -11.37 21.80 49.83
C VAL A 205 -10.90 20.40 49.42
N GLY A 206 -11.30 19.37 50.17
CA GLY A 206 -10.84 18.01 49.88
C GLY A 206 -11.60 17.36 48.72
N ILE A 207 -10.90 16.58 47.89
CA ILE A 207 -11.53 15.51 47.11
C ILE A 207 -11.00 14.21 47.67
N SER A 208 -11.86 13.31 48.12
CA SER A 208 -11.48 11.98 48.61
C SER A 208 -12.33 10.91 47.96
N GLY A 209 -11.93 9.65 48.03
CA GLY A 209 -12.75 8.57 47.51
C GLY A 209 -12.08 7.21 47.60
N THR A 210 -12.77 6.19 47.11
CA THR A 210 -12.28 4.81 47.11
C THR A 210 -12.27 4.22 45.70
N ILE A 211 -11.24 3.41 45.41
CA ILE A 211 -11.08 2.62 44.17
C ILE A 211 -11.11 1.11 44.49
N ASN A 212 -11.10 0.75 45.78
CA ASN A 212 -11.06 -0.64 46.28
C ASN A 212 -9.86 -1.46 45.77
N ILE A 213 -8.80 -0.78 45.30
CA ILE A 213 -7.54 -1.38 44.85
C ILE A 213 -6.40 -0.55 45.44
N ALA A 214 -5.46 -1.23 46.10
CA ALA A 214 -4.31 -0.59 46.73
C ALA A 214 -3.22 -0.21 45.71
N ASN A 215 -2.49 0.86 45.98
CA ASN A 215 -1.38 1.35 45.15
C ASN A 215 -1.77 1.61 43.68
N ALA A 216 -3.01 2.04 43.44
CA ALA A 216 -3.44 2.57 42.15
C ALA A 216 -3.01 4.03 42.04
N THR A 217 -2.46 4.42 40.89
CA THR A 217 -2.05 5.81 40.64
C THR A 217 -3.28 6.64 40.31
N VAL A 218 -3.51 7.70 41.09
CA VAL A 218 -4.63 8.63 40.93
C VAL A 218 -4.08 9.99 40.56
N LYS A 219 -4.48 10.52 39.42
CA LYS A 219 -4.09 11.84 38.91
C LYS A 219 -5.30 12.75 38.83
N LEU A 220 -5.12 14.01 39.24
CA LEU A 220 -6.14 15.06 39.23
C LEU A 220 -5.73 16.14 38.23
N PHE A 221 -6.58 16.38 37.23
CA PHE A 221 -6.40 17.38 36.18
C PHE A 221 -7.43 18.50 36.34
N GLU A 222 -7.10 19.69 35.85
CA GLU A 222 -8.11 20.72 35.58
C GLU A 222 -9.00 20.27 34.40
N ALA A 223 -10.32 20.34 34.58
CA ALA A 223 -11.29 19.68 33.69
C ALA A 223 -11.10 20.04 32.21
N GLY A 224 -10.99 19.02 31.35
CA GLY A 224 -10.82 19.17 29.90
C GLY A 224 -9.45 19.69 29.43
N THR A 225 -8.49 19.90 30.33
CA THR A 225 -7.14 20.42 30.02
C THR A 225 -6.05 19.37 30.20
N LEU A 226 -4.81 19.68 29.78
CA LEU A 226 -3.63 18.85 30.05
C LEU A 226 -2.91 19.25 31.37
N ASN A 227 -3.52 20.11 32.17
CA ASN A 227 -2.92 20.68 33.38
C ASN A 227 -3.08 19.71 34.57
N LEU A 228 -2.02 19.00 34.93
CA LEU A 228 -1.98 18.11 36.09
C LEU A 228 -1.86 18.93 37.37
N ILE A 229 -2.87 18.85 38.23
CA ILE A 229 -2.94 19.59 39.50
C ILE A 229 -2.25 18.84 40.62
N SER A 230 -2.48 17.53 40.71
CA SER A 230 -1.89 16.69 41.76
C SER A 230 -1.91 15.21 41.35
N GLU A 231 -0.98 14.44 41.90
CA GLU A 231 -0.90 12.99 41.75
C GLU A 231 -0.74 12.35 43.14
N THR A 232 -1.38 11.20 43.36
CA THR A 232 -1.26 10.41 44.57
C THR A 232 -1.43 8.92 44.25
N THR A 233 -1.24 8.06 45.25
CA THR A 233 -1.56 6.64 45.15
C THR A 233 -2.59 6.27 46.19
N THR A 234 -3.42 5.27 45.89
CA THR A 234 -4.35 4.75 46.90
C THR A 234 -3.62 4.05 48.04
N ASP A 235 -4.16 4.18 49.25
CA ASP A 235 -3.70 3.44 50.42
C ASP A 235 -4.03 1.93 50.31
N GLN A 236 -3.70 1.16 51.35
CA GLN A 236 -3.94 -0.29 51.38
C GLN A 236 -5.42 -0.68 51.34
N GLN A 237 -6.33 0.24 51.64
CA GLN A 237 -7.77 0.06 51.58
C GLN A 237 -8.37 0.60 50.26
N GLY A 238 -7.53 1.13 49.37
CA GLY A 238 -7.94 1.69 48.10
C GLY A 238 -8.46 3.13 48.19
N ASN A 239 -8.21 3.85 49.30
CA ASN A 239 -8.65 5.24 49.46
C ASN A 239 -7.62 6.21 48.90
N TYR A 240 -8.09 7.34 48.35
CA TYR A 240 -7.25 8.45 47.92
C TYR A 240 -7.80 9.77 48.43
N LYS A 241 -6.94 10.80 48.53
CA LYS A 241 -7.31 12.15 48.91
C LYS A 241 -6.43 13.21 48.26
N PHE A 242 -7.06 14.26 47.76
CA PHE A 242 -6.46 15.50 47.28
C PHE A 242 -6.95 16.67 48.13
N ASN A 243 -6.07 17.64 48.38
CA ASN A 243 -6.45 18.95 48.90
C ASN A 243 -6.27 19.94 47.74
N VAL A 244 -7.37 20.49 47.24
CA VAL A 244 -7.35 21.40 46.09
C VAL A 244 -8.27 22.59 46.29
N GLN A 245 -8.09 23.64 45.53
CA GLN A 245 -8.96 24.80 45.60
C GLN A 245 -10.35 24.50 44.98
N SER A 246 -11.31 25.40 45.20
CA SER A 246 -12.58 25.35 44.47
C SER A 246 -12.35 25.51 42.95
N GLY A 247 -12.90 24.60 42.15
CA GLY A 247 -12.65 24.51 40.70
C GLY A 247 -13.38 23.34 40.05
N GLN A 248 -13.13 23.12 38.76
CA GLN A 248 -13.62 21.95 38.03
C GLN A 248 -12.45 21.02 37.69
N TYR A 249 -12.62 19.73 37.97
CA TYR A 249 -11.54 18.75 37.88
C TYR A 249 -11.97 17.46 37.18
N ASP A 250 -10.98 16.80 36.58
CA ASP A 250 -11.08 15.41 36.14
C ASP A 250 -10.11 14.55 36.97
N ILE A 251 -10.53 13.36 37.36
CA ILE A 251 -9.69 12.36 38.01
C ILE A 251 -9.51 11.19 37.06
N THR A 252 -8.27 10.74 36.88
CA THR A 252 -7.96 9.47 36.23
C THR A 252 -7.22 8.55 37.18
N VAL A 253 -7.49 7.27 37.03
CA VAL A 253 -6.91 6.20 37.84
C VAL A 253 -6.34 5.16 36.90
N GLN A 254 -5.09 4.77 37.12
CA GLN A 254 -4.43 3.72 36.36
C GLN A 254 -3.75 2.74 37.32
N LYS A 255 -4.02 1.45 37.11
CA LYS A 255 -3.35 0.35 37.81
C LYS A 255 -3.27 -0.84 36.88
N ASP A 256 -2.05 -1.18 36.45
CA ASP A 256 -1.81 -2.28 35.52
C ASP A 256 -2.70 -2.10 34.26
N ASN A 257 -3.52 -3.10 33.90
CA ASN A 257 -4.45 -2.98 32.75
C ASN A 257 -5.82 -2.35 33.12
N PHE A 258 -5.99 -1.88 34.36
CA PHE A 258 -7.24 -1.30 34.82
C PHE A 258 -7.19 0.22 34.81
N ILE A 259 -8.24 0.83 34.29
CA ILE A 259 -8.39 2.26 34.16
C ILE A 259 -9.75 2.70 34.69
N GLY A 260 -9.80 3.87 35.31
CA GLY A 260 -11.04 4.46 35.79
C GLY A 260 -10.94 5.96 35.76
N TYR A 261 -12.07 6.64 35.74
CA TYR A 261 -12.09 8.09 35.74
C TYR A 261 -13.38 8.68 36.30
N ALA A 262 -13.31 9.95 36.67
CA ALA A 262 -14.46 10.78 36.97
C ALA A 262 -14.20 12.19 36.40
N SER A 263 -15.08 12.67 35.52
CA SER A 263 -14.93 13.97 34.85
C SER A 263 -15.95 14.99 35.36
N ASP A 264 -15.73 16.27 35.04
CA ASP A 264 -16.63 17.39 35.35
C ASP A 264 -16.90 17.58 36.86
N ILE A 265 -15.93 17.24 37.71
CA ILE A 265 -16.05 17.33 39.17
C ILE A 265 -16.01 18.80 39.59
N THR A 266 -17.17 19.37 39.88
CA THR A 266 -17.27 20.75 40.37
C THR A 266 -17.11 20.81 41.88
N LEU A 267 -16.08 21.52 42.37
CA LEU A 267 -15.79 21.72 43.79
C LEU A 267 -16.03 23.19 44.16
N ASN A 268 -16.98 23.44 45.07
CA ASN A 268 -17.35 24.80 45.47
C ASN A 268 -16.74 25.17 46.83
N LYS A 269 -17.24 24.56 47.92
CA LYS A 269 -16.80 24.84 49.29
C LYS A 269 -16.71 23.60 50.20
N ASP A 270 -17.38 22.51 49.81
CA ASP A 270 -17.45 21.28 50.62
C ASP A 270 -16.60 20.17 50.01
N THR A 271 -15.96 19.38 50.88
CA THR A 271 -15.21 18.19 50.49
C THR A 271 -16.11 17.22 49.73
N LYS A 272 -15.68 16.74 48.56
CA LYS A 272 -16.43 15.77 47.76
C LYS A 272 -15.85 14.37 47.89
N SER A 273 -16.73 13.38 48.08
CA SER A 273 -16.39 11.96 48.04
C SER A 273 -16.70 11.38 46.66
N ILE A 274 -15.70 10.87 45.94
CA ILE A 274 -15.81 10.36 44.57
C ILE A 274 -15.24 8.94 44.52
N ASN A 275 -16.11 7.93 44.52
CA ASN A 275 -15.66 6.53 44.36
C ASN A 275 -15.53 6.22 42.87
N ILE A 276 -14.43 5.60 42.47
CA ILE A 276 -14.11 5.31 41.06
C ILE A 276 -14.00 3.80 40.90
N THR A 277 -14.82 3.24 40.01
CA THR A 277 -14.72 1.84 39.61
C THR A 277 -13.73 1.73 38.45
N LEU A 278 -12.81 0.77 38.52
CA LEU A 278 -11.94 0.48 37.39
C LEU A 278 -12.59 -0.51 36.43
N THR A 279 -12.34 -0.30 35.15
CA THR A 279 -12.65 -1.22 34.06
C THR A 279 -11.36 -1.65 33.38
N GLU A 280 -11.39 -2.77 32.67
CA GLU A 280 -10.26 -3.19 31.85
C GLU A 280 -10.05 -2.21 30.69
N GLY A 281 -8.82 -1.75 30.52
CA GLY A 281 -8.39 -0.89 29.44
C GLY A 281 -7.49 -1.64 28.45
N VAL A 282 -7.12 -0.97 27.37
CA VAL A 282 -6.28 -1.49 26.31
C VAL A 282 -4.87 -0.94 26.45
N THR A 283 -3.86 -1.81 26.38
CA THR A 283 -2.47 -1.40 26.46
C THR A 283 -1.97 -0.91 25.11
N VAL A 284 -1.43 0.30 25.10
CA VAL A 284 -0.85 0.95 23.92
C VAL A 284 0.63 1.19 24.18
N GLU A 285 1.45 0.68 23.26
CA GLU A 285 2.90 0.82 23.29
C GLU A 285 3.39 1.57 22.04
N GLY A 286 4.55 2.21 22.12
CA GLY A 286 5.12 2.90 20.98
C GLY A 286 6.44 3.56 21.32
N ARG A 287 6.99 4.31 20.36
CA ARG A 287 8.23 5.06 20.55
C ARG A 287 8.04 6.52 20.14
N LEU A 288 8.66 7.42 20.89
CA LEU A 288 8.69 8.84 20.62
C LEU A 288 10.06 9.21 20.01
N VAL A 289 10.06 9.84 18.84
CA VAL A 289 11.27 10.27 18.13
C VAL A 289 11.20 11.75 17.77
N ASP A 290 12.33 12.42 17.65
CA ASP A 290 12.37 13.80 17.16
C ASP A 290 12.36 13.87 15.62
N ARG A 291 12.32 15.08 15.06
CA ARG A 291 12.34 15.32 13.59
C ARG A 291 13.55 14.71 12.86
N ASN A 292 14.61 14.36 13.58
CA ASN A 292 15.80 13.72 13.04
C ASN A 292 15.81 12.20 13.34
N ASN A 293 14.65 11.63 13.69
CA ASN A 293 14.44 10.24 14.07
C ASN A 293 15.28 9.78 15.27
N ARG A 294 15.62 10.68 16.19
CA ARG A 294 16.35 10.34 17.42
C ARG A 294 15.39 10.09 18.55
N ASN A 295 15.65 9.05 19.35
CA ASN A 295 14.82 8.67 20.48
C ASN A 295 14.69 9.83 21.49
N VAL A 296 13.46 10.12 21.89
CA VAL A 296 13.16 11.16 22.88
C VAL A 296 12.92 10.51 24.24
N ALA A 297 13.99 10.38 25.02
CA ALA A 297 13.98 9.73 26.32
C ALA A 297 13.40 10.62 27.44
N ASN A 298 12.76 10.03 28.44
CA ASN A 298 12.22 10.70 29.64
C ASN A 298 11.19 11.82 29.38
N ALA A 299 10.51 11.81 28.23
CA ALA A 299 9.48 12.77 27.87
C ALA A 299 8.12 12.39 28.47
N ASP A 300 7.42 13.35 29.05
CA ASP A 300 6.01 13.19 29.42
C ASP A 300 5.14 13.14 28.15
N ILE A 301 4.22 12.17 28.06
CA ILE A 301 3.27 11.99 26.96
C ILE A 301 1.84 12.00 27.52
N ALA A 302 0.94 12.71 26.85
CA ALA A 302 -0.48 12.77 27.17
C ALA A 302 -1.35 12.28 26.00
N PHE A 303 -2.34 11.46 26.33
CA PHE A 303 -3.39 10.97 25.46
C PHE A 303 -4.72 11.57 25.93
N LYS A 304 -5.31 12.47 25.11
CA LYS A 304 -6.50 13.24 25.46
C LYS A 304 -7.72 12.75 24.70
N VAL A 305 -8.77 12.35 25.44
CA VAL A 305 -10.12 12.03 24.94
C VAL A 305 -11.25 12.66 25.80
N ASN A 306 -10.87 13.43 26.83
CA ASN A 306 -11.72 13.85 27.95
C ASN A 306 -12.26 12.63 28.73
N PRO A 307 -11.53 12.12 29.74
CA PRO A 307 -10.41 12.74 30.45
C PRO A 307 -9.03 12.51 29.76
N VAL A 308 -7.95 12.88 30.45
CA VAL A 308 -6.55 12.78 29.98
C VAL A 308 -5.80 11.67 30.70
N PHE A 309 -5.07 10.85 29.95
CA PHE A 309 -4.17 9.82 30.48
C PHE A 309 -2.73 10.16 30.11
N THR A 310 -1.80 10.01 31.05
CA THR A 310 -0.39 10.38 30.83
C THR A 310 0.58 9.25 31.20
N THR A 311 1.65 9.14 30.41
CA THR A 311 2.78 8.25 30.65
C THR A 311 4.10 8.99 30.40
N LYS A 312 5.23 8.32 30.59
CA LYS A 312 6.54 8.83 30.24
C LYS A 312 7.25 7.88 29.29
N THR A 313 8.11 8.42 28.43
CA THR A 313 9.07 7.59 27.72
C THR A 313 10.18 7.14 28.67
N ASP A 314 10.68 5.93 28.44
CA ASP A 314 11.86 5.41 29.11
C ASP A 314 13.16 6.02 28.55
N SER A 315 14.31 5.50 28.97
CA SER A 315 15.64 5.92 28.51
C SER A 315 15.89 5.66 27.01
N THR A 316 15.07 4.82 26.37
CA THR A 316 15.15 4.46 24.94
C THR A 316 14.11 5.19 24.09
N GLY A 317 13.29 6.06 24.69
CA GLY A 317 12.21 6.76 24.02
C GLY A 317 10.93 5.94 23.82
N LYS A 318 10.86 4.70 24.35
CA LYS A 318 9.66 3.87 24.31
C LYS A 318 8.68 4.28 25.41
N TYR A 319 7.38 4.16 25.15
CA TYR A 319 6.33 4.39 26.15
C TYR A 319 5.32 3.24 26.15
N LYS A 320 4.68 3.05 27.30
CA LYS A 320 3.59 2.10 27.53
C LYS A 320 2.51 2.80 28.35
N ILE A 321 1.24 2.66 27.94
CA ILE A 321 0.10 3.27 28.61
C ILE A 321 -1.16 2.45 28.41
N THR A 322 -1.99 2.35 29.44
CA THR A 322 -3.33 1.76 29.34
C THR A 322 -4.36 2.86 29.08
N LEU A 323 -5.18 2.68 28.04
CA LEU A 323 -6.17 3.63 27.53
C LEU A 323 -7.56 3.00 27.43
N LEU A 324 -8.60 3.82 27.35
CA LEU A 324 -9.96 3.34 27.08
C LEU A 324 -10.07 2.81 25.63
N PRO A 325 -10.68 1.63 25.42
CA PRO A 325 -10.89 1.05 24.09
C PRO A 325 -11.87 1.87 23.24
N ASN A 326 -11.81 1.69 21.91
CA ASN A 326 -12.72 2.28 20.93
C ASN A 326 -12.81 3.80 21.01
N LYS A 327 -11.65 4.45 21.20
CA LYS A 327 -11.51 5.90 21.33
C LYS A 327 -10.44 6.44 20.41
N ARG A 328 -10.63 7.70 20.00
CA ARG A 328 -9.65 8.47 19.23
C ARG A 328 -9.00 9.50 20.14
N TYR A 329 -7.68 9.43 20.29
CA TYR A 329 -6.89 10.29 21.17
C TYR A 329 -6.12 11.33 20.39
N GLN A 330 -6.08 12.54 20.94
CA GLN A 330 -5.06 13.53 20.61
C GLN A 330 -3.84 13.27 21.48
N VAL A 331 -2.64 13.24 20.88
CA VAL A 331 -1.39 12.97 21.59
C VAL A 331 -0.54 14.22 21.66
N SER A 332 0.02 14.50 22.84
CA SER A 332 0.97 15.59 23.08
C SER A 332 2.14 15.11 23.92
N ALA A 333 3.31 15.74 23.80
CA ALA A 333 4.49 15.42 24.59
C ALA A 333 5.24 16.68 25.07
N ILE A 334 5.94 16.58 26.20
CA ILE A 334 6.79 17.66 26.74
C ILE A 334 8.25 17.36 26.39
N ASP A 335 9.00 18.39 25.96
CA ASP A 335 10.46 18.26 25.81
C ASP A 335 11.09 18.04 27.19
N PRO A 336 11.76 16.89 27.43
CA PRO A 336 12.35 16.57 28.72
C PRO A 336 13.43 17.58 29.14
N ASN A 337 14.07 18.26 28.19
CA ASN A 337 15.10 19.27 28.42
C ASN A 337 14.53 20.68 28.59
N LYS A 338 13.26 20.88 28.23
CA LYS A 338 12.62 22.20 28.23
C LYS A 338 11.18 22.12 28.72
N LYS A 339 11.02 21.68 29.96
CA LYS A 339 9.71 21.49 30.60
C LYS A 339 8.86 22.78 30.62
N ASP A 340 9.50 23.95 30.62
CA ASP A 340 8.84 25.25 30.60
C ASP A 340 8.12 25.56 29.27
N GLU A 341 8.45 24.86 28.17
CA GLU A 341 7.77 25.03 26.87
C GLU A 341 6.37 24.38 26.86
N GLY A 342 6.07 23.52 27.84
CA GLY A 342 4.76 22.88 28.00
C GLY A 342 4.49 21.75 27.00
N TRP A 343 3.21 21.35 26.93
CA TRP A 343 2.75 20.28 26.04
C TRP A 343 2.82 20.71 24.57
N GLN A 344 3.53 19.94 23.76
CA GLN A 344 3.59 20.13 22.31
C GLN A 344 2.79 19.03 21.62
N LYS A 345 1.92 19.43 20.69
CA LYS A 345 1.06 18.51 19.95
C LYS A 345 1.89 17.58 19.07
N VAL A 346 1.60 16.28 19.16
CA VAL A 346 2.27 15.20 18.40
C VAL A 346 1.37 14.73 17.25
N THR A 347 0.09 14.45 17.53
CA THR A 347 -0.90 14.05 16.52
C THR A 347 -2.35 14.25 17.02
N ASP A 348 -3.30 14.47 16.09
CA ASP A 348 -4.74 14.55 16.39
C ASP A 348 -5.46 13.19 16.37
N ALA A 349 -4.79 12.13 15.92
CA ALA A 349 -5.48 10.92 15.51
C ALA A 349 -4.68 9.65 15.84
N VAL A 350 -4.73 9.23 17.10
CA VAL A 350 -4.41 7.85 17.48
C VAL A 350 -5.71 7.13 17.81
N THR A 351 -6.13 6.22 16.93
CA THR A 351 -7.30 5.36 17.16
C THR A 351 -6.87 4.13 17.94
N VAL A 352 -7.49 3.91 19.11
CA VAL A 352 -7.26 2.73 19.94
C VAL A 352 -8.50 1.84 19.82
N GLY A 353 -8.31 0.63 19.32
CA GLY A 353 -9.37 -0.38 19.19
C GLY A 353 -9.61 -1.16 20.49
N GLU A 354 -10.14 -2.39 20.37
CA GLU A 354 -10.44 -3.26 21.51
C GLU A 354 -9.26 -4.10 22.00
N LYS A 355 -8.21 -4.22 21.18
CA LYS A 355 -7.02 -5.03 21.47
C LYS A 355 -5.79 -4.15 21.67
N SER A 356 -4.87 -4.61 22.52
CA SER A 356 -3.58 -3.97 22.75
C SER A 356 -2.81 -3.80 21.44
N VAL A 357 -2.16 -2.66 21.26
CA VAL A 357 -1.55 -2.27 19.98
C VAL A 357 -0.22 -1.54 20.19
N THR A 358 0.75 -1.84 19.33
CA THR A 358 2.01 -1.08 19.23
C THR A 358 1.89 -0.10 18.06
N LEU A 359 1.99 1.19 18.36
CA LEU A 359 1.93 2.26 17.37
C LEU A 359 3.29 2.43 16.68
N SER A 360 3.26 2.89 15.44
CA SER A 360 4.44 3.42 14.75
C SER A 360 5.03 4.60 15.52
N ASN A 361 6.29 4.94 15.21
CA ASN A 361 6.99 6.03 15.88
C ASN A 361 6.17 7.32 15.82
N LEU A 362 5.91 7.90 16.98
CA LEU A 362 5.29 9.22 17.10
C LEU A 362 6.39 10.28 17.07
N THR A 363 6.32 11.18 16.10
CA THR A 363 7.34 12.22 15.91
C THR A 363 6.95 13.49 16.64
N VAL A 364 7.81 13.96 17.57
CA VAL A 364 7.60 15.23 18.26
C VAL A 364 8.05 16.42 17.41
N PRO A 365 7.43 17.60 17.60
CA PRO A 365 7.78 18.80 16.83
C PRO A 365 9.07 19.51 17.30
N PHE A 366 9.71 19.05 18.37
CA PHE A 366 10.97 19.57 18.90
C PHE A 366 12.14 18.61 18.67
N THR A 367 13.36 19.03 19.00
CA THR A 367 14.61 18.32 18.68
C THR A 367 15.47 18.18 19.93
N VAL A 368 15.93 16.97 20.27
CA VAL A 368 16.75 16.76 21.48
C VAL A 368 18.22 17.15 21.26
N PRO A 369 18.91 17.81 22.21
CA PRO A 369 20.32 18.21 22.03
C PRO A 369 21.25 17.00 21.83
N THR A 370 22.25 17.13 20.96
CA THR A 370 23.32 16.12 20.84
C THR A 370 24.22 16.17 22.06
N SER A 371 24.38 15.06 22.77
CA SER A 371 25.50 14.91 23.70
C SER A 371 26.80 15.01 22.92
N SER A 372 27.58 16.03 23.24
CA SER A 372 28.90 16.25 22.67
C SER A 372 29.89 15.22 23.23
N SER A 373 30.29 14.26 22.42
CA SER A 373 31.59 13.61 22.56
C SER A 373 32.28 13.68 21.20
N GLY A 374 33.31 14.52 21.13
CA GLY A 374 34.12 14.71 19.93
C GLY A 374 34.80 13.41 19.48
N GLY A 375 34.82 13.22 18.17
CA GLY A 375 35.52 12.13 17.50
C GLY A 375 35.06 12.09 16.06
N GLY A 376 35.84 12.67 15.15
CA GLY A 376 35.50 12.69 13.73
C GLY A 376 35.41 11.28 13.18
N SER A 377 34.31 10.97 12.49
CA SER A 377 34.23 9.87 11.55
C SER A 377 33.37 10.26 10.35
N ARG A 378 33.94 9.94 9.20
CA ARG A 378 33.47 10.09 7.82
C ARG A 378 31.98 9.76 7.64
N ALA A 379 31.30 10.59 6.84
CA ALA A 379 30.00 10.25 6.26
C ALA A 379 30.11 8.94 5.47
N THR A 380 29.22 7.99 5.76
CA THR A 380 28.97 6.82 4.93
C THR A 380 27.47 6.71 4.69
N ASP A 381 27.12 6.85 3.42
CA ASP A 381 25.87 6.59 2.71
C ASP A 381 24.54 7.09 3.26
N SER A 382 24.17 8.29 2.81
CA SER A 382 22.79 8.80 2.86
C SER A 382 21.86 8.14 1.84
N GLY A 383 22.37 7.27 0.94
CA GLY A 383 21.57 6.62 -0.11
C GLY A 383 21.05 7.54 -1.23
N TYR A 384 21.39 8.84 -1.20
CA TYR A 384 21.07 9.82 -2.25
C TYR A 384 22.13 10.93 -2.33
N THR A 385 22.24 11.58 -3.49
CA THR A 385 23.08 12.78 -3.68
C THR A 385 22.26 13.93 -4.24
N ILE A 386 22.50 15.16 -3.77
CA ILE A 386 21.83 16.36 -4.30
C ILE A 386 22.82 17.17 -5.14
N ARG A 387 22.46 17.43 -6.39
CA ARG A 387 23.11 18.43 -7.26
C ARG A 387 22.05 19.25 -7.97
N ASN A 388 22.17 20.58 -7.92
CA ASN A 388 21.22 21.50 -8.57
C ASN A 388 19.74 21.23 -8.20
N ASN A 389 19.45 20.96 -6.92
CA ASN A 389 18.13 20.61 -6.39
C ASN A 389 17.53 19.29 -6.93
N ILE A 390 18.32 18.49 -7.64
CA ILE A 390 17.95 17.13 -8.06
C ILE A 390 18.60 16.15 -7.09
N ALA A 391 17.77 15.39 -6.38
CA ALA A 391 18.19 14.23 -5.60
C ALA A 391 18.23 13.00 -6.50
N THR A 392 19.42 12.45 -6.74
CA THR A 392 19.57 11.12 -7.35
C THR A 392 19.54 10.09 -6.24
N VAL A 393 18.58 9.18 -6.28
CA VAL A 393 18.32 8.17 -5.25
C VAL A 393 18.61 6.78 -5.81
N THR A 394 19.25 5.92 -5.01
CA THR A 394 19.61 4.55 -5.41
C THR A 394 19.25 3.49 -4.35
N THR A 395 18.47 3.90 -3.34
CA THR A 395 18.03 3.02 -2.24
C THR A 395 16.68 3.52 -1.72
N VAL A 396 15.88 2.63 -1.13
CA VAL A 396 14.61 2.99 -0.46
C VAL A 396 14.82 4.07 0.59
N ASN A 397 15.84 3.93 1.44
CA ASN A 397 16.18 4.93 2.45
C ASN A 397 16.58 6.27 1.83
N GLY A 398 17.29 6.24 0.69
CA GLY A 398 17.65 7.42 -0.07
C GLY A 398 16.43 8.16 -0.63
N LEU A 399 15.45 7.42 -1.17
CA LEU A 399 14.18 7.96 -1.65
C LEU A 399 13.37 8.61 -0.52
N LEU A 400 13.18 7.89 0.59
CA LEU A 400 12.45 8.40 1.76
C LEU A 400 13.15 9.62 2.37
N ALA A 401 14.48 9.62 2.41
CA ALA A 401 15.25 10.76 2.88
C ALA A 401 15.16 11.95 1.92
N ALA A 402 15.23 11.72 0.61
CA ALA A 402 15.12 12.77 -0.41
C ALA A 402 13.73 13.44 -0.43
N LEU A 403 12.65 12.67 -0.24
CA LEU A 403 11.29 13.20 -0.09
C LEU A 403 11.19 14.17 1.10
N ASN A 404 11.90 13.88 2.18
CA ASN A 404 11.93 14.71 3.38
C ASN A 404 13.04 15.79 3.37
N ASP A 405 13.97 15.76 2.41
CA ASP A 405 15.06 16.73 2.30
C ASP A 405 14.59 18.02 1.59
N GLY A 406 14.42 19.08 2.39
CA GLY A 406 13.98 20.41 1.98
C GLY A 406 14.73 21.07 0.80
N ARG A 407 15.88 20.53 0.39
CA ARG A 407 16.72 21.06 -0.70
C ARG A 407 16.39 20.49 -2.07
N ALA A 408 15.80 19.30 -2.14
CA ALA A 408 15.43 18.67 -3.41
C ALA A 408 14.04 19.12 -3.85
N THR A 409 13.92 19.50 -5.13
CA THR A 409 12.65 19.76 -5.82
C THR A 409 12.35 18.67 -6.84
N THR A 410 13.38 17.93 -7.28
CA THR A 410 13.24 16.78 -8.18
C THR A 410 13.94 15.58 -7.54
N ILE A 411 13.30 14.42 -7.60
CA ILE A 411 13.83 13.15 -7.13
C ILE A 411 13.90 12.21 -8.33
N ASN A 412 15.10 11.74 -8.65
CA ASN A 412 15.39 10.94 -9.84
C ASN A 412 15.96 9.58 -9.44
N GLY A 413 15.28 8.50 -9.80
CA GLY A 413 15.60 7.13 -9.39
C GLY A 413 16.51 6.34 -10.32
N GLN A 414 16.99 6.91 -11.44
CA GLN A 414 17.80 6.18 -12.43
C GLN A 414 17.20 4.81 -12.84
N GLU A 415 15.87 4.73 -12.96
CA GLU A 415 15.11 3.52 -13.35
C GLU A 415 15.12 2.40 -12.29
N GLU A 416 15.40 2.72 -11.03
CA GLU A 416 15.30 1.76 -9.93
C GLU A 416 13.85 1.51 -9.46
N SER A 417 13.63 0.30 -8.94
CA SER A 417 12.40 -0.10 -8.27
C SER A 417 12.55 -0.04 -6.76
N PHE A 418 11.58 0.59 -6.08
CA PHE A 418 11.55 0.77 -4.63
C PHE A 418 10.30 0.10 -4.05
N SER A 419 10.48 -1.04 -3.39
CA SER A 419 9.38 -1.71 -2.67
C SER A 419 9.12 -1.02 -1.33
N THR A 420 8.29 0.03 -1.35
CA THR A 420 7.98 0.85 -0.18
C THR A 420 6.72 1.69 -0.39
N ASN A 421 6.06 2.05 0.71
CA ASN A 421 5.00 3.06 0.67
C ASN A 421 5.62 4.45 0.83
N ILE A 422 5.23 5.41 0.01
CA ILE A 422 5.70 6.80 0.13
C ILE A 422 4.57 7.77 0.46
N THR A 423 4.91 8.80 1.23
CA THR A 423 4.04 9.96 1.44
C THR A 423 4.71 11.20 0.88
N ILE A 424 4.01 11.91 -0.01
CA ILE A 424 4.45 13.19 -0.55
C ILE A 424 3.65 14.28 0.19
N ASN A 425 4.31 15.01 1.06
CA ASN A 425 3.70 16.05 1.91
C ASN A 425 4.31 17.43 1.70
N ARG A 426 5.08 17.60 0.61
CA ARG A 426 5.76 18.85 0.26
C ARG A 426 5.33 19.35 -1.11
N PRO A 427 5.17 20.66 -1.27
CA PRO A 427 4.74 21.25 -2.54
C PRO A 427 5.85 21.25 -3.59
N ASN A 428 5.46 21.25 -4.87
CA ASN A 428 6.33 21.44 -6.04
C ASN A 428 7.42 20.36 -6.18
N ILE A 429 7.06 19.10 -5.93
CA ILE A 429 7.95 17.95 -6.11
C ILE A 429 7.76 17.34 -7.50
N THR A 430 8.87 16.99 -8.15
CA THR A 430 8.89 16.14 -9.34
C THR A 430 9.52 14.79 -8.99
N LEU A 431 8.79 13.69 -9.19
CA LEU A 431 9.35 12.34 -9.21
C LEU A 431 9.66 11.96 -10.65
N LYS A 432 10.86 11.42 -10.89
CA LYS A 432 11.34 11.10 -12.24
C LYS A 432 12.07 9.76 -12.31
N ASN A 433 11.78 8.94 -13.32
CA ASN A 433 12.47 7.67 -13.61
C ASN A 433 12.52 6.75 -12.38
N ILE A 434 11.36 6.49 -11.77
CA ILE A 434 11.22 5.73 -10.51
C ILE A 434 10.11 4.70 -10.68
N THR A 435 10.34 3.46 -10.24
CA THR A 435 9.28 2.48 -10.02
C THR A 435 9.02 2.34 -8.52
N ILE A 436 7.77 2.46 -8.08
CA ILE A 436 7.36 2.30 -6.68
C ILE A 436 6.47 1.07 -6.58
N ASP A 437 7.00 0.06 -5.91
CA ASP A 437 6.25 -1.14 -5.57
C ASP A 437 5.60 -1.00 -4.19
N GLY A 438 4.54 -0.19 -4.13
CA GLY A 438 3.85 0.16 -2.90
C GLY A 438 2.87 1.32 -3.07
N ASN A 439 2.22 1.69 -1.97
CA ASN A 439 1.20 2.72 -1.94
C ASN A 439 1.81 4.13 -1.89
N VAL A 440 1.23 5.05 -2.67
CA VAL A 440 1.61 6.46 -2.72
C VAL A 440 0.50 7.32 -2.14
N HIS A 441 0.80 8.04 -1.06
CA HIS A 441 -0.12 9.00 -0.47
C HIS A 441 0.36 10.43 -0.72
N VAL A 442 -0.40 11.20 -1.50
CA VAL A 442 -0.19 12.63 -1.69
C VAL A 442 -1.01 13.37 -0.65
N ALA A 443 -0.32 13.88 0.37
CA ALA A 443 -0.92 14.34 1.60
C ALA A 443 -1.51 15.76 1.49
N GLU A 444 -2.44 16.11 2.38
CA GLU A 444 -3.17 17.39 2.37
C GLU A 444 -2.24 18.61 2.51
N GLU A 445 -1.05 18.42 3.10
CA GLU A 445 -0.01 19.42 3.30
C GLU A 445 0.53 20.02 2.00
N ILE A 446 0.35 19.35 0.86
CA ILE A 446 0.68 19.94 -0.46
C ILE A 446 -0.22 21.14 -0.78
N LEU A 447 -1.39 21.24 -0.14
CA LEU A 447 -2.39 22.29 -0.37
C LEU A 447 -2.73 22.39 -1.87
N GLU A 448 -2.68 23.59 -2.46
CA GLU A 448 -2.98 23.83 -3.88
C GLU A 448 -1.77 23.63 -4.82
N SER A 449 -0.64 23.12 -4.32
CA SER A 449 0.64 23.11 -5.05
C SER A 449 0.77 21.93 -6.01
N ASP A 450 1.75 22.00 -6.93
CA ASP A 450 1.94 21.02 -7.99
C ASP A 450 2.76 19.78 -7.54
N LEU A 451 2.45 18.64 -8.16
CA LEU A 451 3.17 17.37 -8.16
C LEU A 451 3.31 16.91 -9.63
N THR A 452 4.54 16.61 -10.04
CA THR A 452 4.81 16.05 -11.37
C THR A 452 5.38 14.64 -11.22
N LEU A 453 4.80 13.69 -11.95
CA LEU A 453 5.31 12.33 -12.12
C LEU A 453 5.76 12.19 -13.58
N GLU A 454 7.05 11.94 -13.80
CA GLU A 454 7.65 11.83 -15.15
C GLU A 454 8.40 10.50 -15.30
N ASN A 455 7.92 9.60 -16.18
CA ASN A 455 8.43 8.24 -16.30
C ASN A 455 8.42 7.48 -14.94
N VAL A 456 7.29 7.56 -14.24
CA VAL A 456 7.12 6.92 -12.92
C VAL A 456 6.12 5.78 -13.00
N ILE A 457 6.47 4.60 -12.49
CA ILE A 457 5.54 3.45 -12.40
C ILE A 457 5.14 3.27 -10.93
N ILE A 458 3.85 3.18 -10.63
CA ILE A 458 3.34 2.89 -9.29
C ILE A 458 2.44 1.66 -9.36
N THR A 459 2.83 0.57 -8.68
CA THR A 459 2.05 -0.69 -8.67
C THR A 459 0.95 -0.69 -7.61
N GLY A 460 1.16 -0.01 -6.47
CA GLY A 460 0.22 0.05 -5.36
C GLY A 460 -0.83 1.18 -5.48
N GLN A 461 -1.63 1.34 -4.44
CA GLN A 461 -2.70 2.34 -4.40
C GLN A 461 -2.12 3.76 -4.37
N THR A 462 -2.67 4.66 -5.20
CA THR A 462 -2.35 6.09 -5.16
C THR A 462 -3.51 6.90 -4.58
N THR A 463 -3.28 7.71 -3.57
CA THR A 463 -4.31 8.59 -2.98
C THR A 463 -3.91 10.05 -3.08
N PHE A 464 -4.73 10.87 -3.75
CA PHE A 464 -4.60 12.32 -3.82
C PHE A 464 -5.50 13.02 -2.79
N ALA A 465 -4.91 13.38 -1.64
CA ALA A 465 -5.56 14.22 -0.62
C ALA A 465 -5.11 15.71 -0.70
N GLY A 466 -3.96 15.98 -1.32
CA GLY A 466 -3.48 17.33 -1.67
C GLY A 466 -3.46 17.59 -3.19
N GLY A 467 -3.12 18.83 -3.58
CA GLY A 467 -3.07 19.32 -4.96
C GLY A 467 -4.19 20.33 -5.31
N GLY A 468 -3.91 21.35 -6.12
CA GLY A 468 -4.87 22.35 -6.60
C GLY A 468 -5.32 22.24 -8.06
N SER A 469 -5.87 23.34 -8.59
CA SER A 469 -6.46 23.40 -9.93
C SER A 469 -5.48 23.27 -11.10
N GLN A 470 -4.18 23.09 -10.85
CA GLN A 470 -3.14 22.79 -11.86
C GLN A 470 -2.19 21.66 -11.45
N SER A 471 -2.52 20.91 -10.40
CA SER A 471 -1.46 20.32 -9.58
C SER A 471 -0.92 18.98 -9.98
N ILE A 472 -1.70 18.02 -10.49
CA ILE A 472 -1.17 16.66 -10.69
C ILE A 472 -0.90 16.44 -12.17
N LYS A 473 0.38 16.24 -12.54
CA LYS A 473 0.80 15.98 -13.92
C LYS A 473 1.46 14.61 -14.04
N LEU A 474 0.97 13.81 -14.98
CA LEU A 474 1.52 12.51 -15.37
C LEU A 474 2.13 12.66 -16.76
N LEU A 475 3.45 12.49 -16.87
CA LEU A 475 4.21 12.78 -18.09
C LEU A 475 5.03 11.57 -18.55
N GLY A 476 5.29 11.49 -19.85
CA GLY A 476 6.17 10.47 -20.43
C GLY A 476 5.61 9.05 -20.29
N THR A 477 6.44 8.08 -19.90
CA THR A 477 6.04 6.67 -19.71
C THR A 477 5.46 6.39 -18.32
N THR A 478 4.90 7.40 -17.66
CA THR A 478 4.31 7.25 -16.30
C THR A 478 3.13 6.30 -16.32
N GLU A 479 3.09 5.33 -15.41
CA GLU A 479 2.01 4.35 -15.30
C GLU A 479 1.52 4.20 -13.84
N LEU A 480 0.23 4.44 -13.59
CA LEU A 480 -0.43 4.14 -12.32
C LEU A 480 -1.23 2.84 -12.45
N ARG A 481 -0.68 1.73 -11.97
CA ARG A 481 -1.26 0.37 -12.10
C ARG A 481 -2.26 0.04 -11.00
N GLY A 482 -2.01 0.49 -9.78
CA GLY A 482 -2.92 0.27 -8.66
C GLY A 482 -4.11 1.25 -8.65
N PRO A 483 -5.10 1.03 -7.76
CA PRO A 483 -6.26 1.90 -7.64
C PRO A 483 -5.86 3.35 -7.32
N VAL A 484 -6.52 4.32 -7.93
CA VAL A 484 -6.25 5.75 -7.73
C VAL A 484 -7.46 6.40 -7.06
N THR A 485 -7.28 7.11 -5.96
CA THR A 485 -8.39 7.77 -5.24
C THR A 485 -8.14 9.27 -5.11
N SER A 486 -9.06 10.10 -5.61
CA SER A 486 -9.08 11.55 -5.39
C SER A 486 -10.03 11.90 -4.24
N ARG A 487 -9.50 12.51 -3.17
CA ARG A 487 -10.25 12.91 -1.97
C ARG A 487 -10.41 14.41 -1.80
N LYS A 488 -9.80 15.20 -2.68
CA LYS A 488 -9.78 16.66 -2.60
C LYS A 488 -10.71 17.31 -3.63
N GLU A 489 -11.49 18.28 -3.18
CA GLU A 489 -12.33 19.09 -4.07
C GLU A 489 -11.47 20.06 -4.89
N GLY A 490 -11.73 20.14 -6.20
CA GLY A 490 -11.05 21.05 -7.12
C GLY A 490 -9.69 20.56 -7.63
N LEU A 491 -9.35 19.28 -7.41
CA LEU A 491 -8.13 18.67 -7.92
C LEU A 491 -8.12 18.62 -9.46
N ARG A 492 -6.99 18.95 -10.09
CA ARG A 492 -6.77 18.73 -11.54
C ARG A 492 -5.70 17.68 -11.79
N ILE A 493 -6.04 16.64 -12.54
CA ILE A 493 -5.14 15.56 -12.97
C ILE A 493 -4.99 15.62 -14.50
N VAL A 494 -3.77 15.76 -14.98
CA VAL A 494 -3.44 15.86 -16.41
C VAL A 494 -2.47 14.76 -16.79
N ALA A 495 -2.81 13.96 -17.81
CA ALA A 495 -1.93 12.96 -18.39
C ALA A 495 -1.55 13.32 -19.84
N GLU A 496 -0.26 13.40 -20.13
CA GLU A 496 0.29 13.79 -21.44
C GLU A 496 1.26 12.73 -21.98
N GLY A 497 1.39 12.65 -23.32
CA GLY A 497 2.34 11.75 -23.97
C GLY A 497 1.85 10.31 -23.98
N THR A 498 2.59 9.40 -23.33
CA THR A 498 2.26 7.96 -23.23
C THR A 498 1.81 7.55 -21.82
N ALA A 499 1.50 8.53 -20.96
CA ALA A 499 1.23 8.29 -19.56
C ALA A 499 -0.13 7.60 -19.36
N LYS A 500 -0.17 6.51 -18.59
CA LYS A 500 -1.34 5.67 -18.44
C LYS A 500 -1.77 5.48 -16.98
N VAL A 501 -3.08 5.38 -16.75
CA VAL A 501 -3.72 4.99 -15.50
C VAL A 501 -4.53 3.74 -15.78
N THR A 502 -3.90 2.58 -15.54
CA THR A 502 -4.49 1.25 -15.75
C THR A 502 -5.39 0.84 -14.59
N GLY A 503 -5.10 1.30 -13.37
CA GLY A 503 -6.00 1.14 -12.23
C GLY A 503 -7.25 2.01 -12.32
N THR A 504 -8.30 1.65 -11.57
CA THR A 504 -9.53 2.45 -11.51
C THR A 504 -9.28 3.79 -10.80
N LEU A 505 -9.59 4.91 -11.47
CA LEU A 505 -9.58 6.24 -10.88
C LEU A 505 -10.93 6.53 -10.19
N THR A 506 -10.95 6.52 -8.87
CA THR A 506 -12.13 6.85 -8.04
C THR A 506 -12.12 8.31 -7.63
N LEU A 507 -13.18 9.04 -7.96
CA LEU A 507 -13.42 10.44 -7.57
C LEU A 507 -14.41 10.49 -6.40
N GLU A 508 -13.92 10.76 -5.19
CA GLU A 508 -14.76 10.95 -4.00
C GLU A 508 -15.27 12.41 -3.87
N ARG A 509 -14.67 13.34 -4.63
CA ARG A 509 -15.00 14.78 -4.70
C ARG A 509 -14.90 15.30 -6.14
N SER A 510 -15.44 16.49 -6.42
CA SER A 510 -15.33 17.15 -7.74
C SER A 510 -13.87 17.37 -8.14
N ALA A 511 -13.52 16.97 -9.37
CA ALA A 511 -12.18 17.09 -9.94
C ALA A 511 -12.23 17.36 -11.46
N THR A 512 -11.10 17.79 -12.01
CA THR A 512 -10.87 17.97 -13.44
C THR A 512 -9.86 16.94 -13.93
N ILE A 513 -10.24 16.11 -14.90
CA ILE A 513 -9.40 15.06 -15.47
C ILE A 513 -9.18 15.35 -16.96
N GLU A 514 -7.92 15.43 -17.39
CA GLU A 514 -7.58 15.80 -18.76
C GLU A 514 -6.51 14.87 -19.33
N SER A 515 -6.64 14.53 -20.62
CA SER A 515 -5.57 13.88 -21.36
C SER A 515 -5.67 14.16 -22.86
N ASP A 516 -4.51 14.22 -23.52
CA ASP A 516 -4.42 14.29 -24.98
C ASP A 516 -4.71 12.95 -25.67
N HIS A 517 -4.63 11.82 -24.96
CA HIS A 517 -4.87 10.45 -25.43
C HIS A 517 -5.76 9.65 -24.45
N LYS A 518 -6.01 8.36 -24.72
CA LYS A 518 -6.82 7.48 -23.84
C LYS A 518 -6.01 7.01 -22.63
N ALA A 519 -5.58 7.94 -21.78
CA ALA A 519 -4.74 7.66 -20.62
C ALA A 519 -5.45 6.90 -19.49
N PHE A 520 -6.76 7.02 -19.35
CA PHE A 520 -7.52 6.48 -18.22
C PHE A 520 -8.40 5.31 -18.67
N GLU A 521 -8.15 4.11 -18.15
CA GLU A 521 -8.95 2.93 -18.50
C GLU A 521 -10.35 2.96 -17.87
N GLN A 522 -10.43 3.34 -16.59
CA GLN A 522 -11.70 3.42 -15.85
C GLN A 522 -11.75 4.65 -14.94
N ILE A 523 -12.79 5.48 -15.09
CA ILE A 523 -13.10 6.58 -14.19
C ILE A 523 -14.37 6.24 -13.42
N HIS A 524 -14.26 6.15 -12.10
CA HIS A 524 -15.34 5.81 -11.20
C HIS A 524 -15.72 7.04 -10.34
N VAL A 525 -16.99 7.42 -10.33
CA VAL A 525 -17.49 8.58 -9.60
C VAL A 525 -18.26 8.09 -8.37
N ALA A 526 -17.70 8.33 -7.17
CA ALA A 526 -18.20 7.84 -5.88
C ALA A 526 -18.33 8.98 -4.86
N LEU A 527 -19.20 9.94 -5.17
CA LEU A 527 -19.32 11.18 -4.42
C LEU A 527 -20.10 10.99 -3.12
N ALA A 528 -19.66 11.67 -2.06
CA ALA A 528 -20.42 11.79 -0.82
C ALA A 528 -21.38 13.00 -0.89
N GLY A 529 -22.57 12.83 -1.49
CA GLY A 529 -23.65 13.83 -1.53
C GLY A 529 -23.72 14.68 -2.82
N SER A 530 -24.51 15.76 -2.82
CA SER A 530 -24.69 16.64 -3.98
C SER A 530 -23.46 17.49 -4.26
N ASN A 531 -22.95 17.46 -5.49
CA ASN A 531 -21.82 18.29 -5.90
C ASN A 531 -22.24 19.75 -6.10
N THR A 532 -21.48 20.68 -5.49
CA THR A 532 -21.63 22.13 -5.78
C THR A 532 -20.80 22.57 -6.98
N ARG A 533 -19.85 21.73 -7.43
CA ARG A 533 -18.95 21.98 -8.59
C ARG A 533 -19.00 20.84 -9.60
N PRO A 534 -18.95 21.13 -10.92
CA PRO A 534 -18.93 20.10 -11.95
C PRO A 534 -17.68 19.23 -11.86
N ILE A 535 -17.80 17.97 -12.26
CA ILE A 535 -16.66 17.12 -12.62
C ILE A 535 -16.37 17.39 -14.10
N VAL A 536 -15.13 17.77 -14.43
CA VAL A 536 -14.74 18.07 -15.80
C VAL A 536 -13.89 16.91 -16.33
N ILE A 537 -14.26 16.33 -17.47
CA ILE A 537 -13.56 15.22 -18.10
C ILE A 537 -13.22 15.59 -19.55
N ALA A 538 -11.95 15.76 -19.83
CA ALA A 538 -11.38 16.05 -21.14
C ALA A 538 -10.48 14.90 -21.59
N VAL A 539 -11.02 13.67 -21.60
CA VAL A 539 -10.30 12.44 -21.95
C VAL A 539 -11.03 11.77 -23.13
N PRO A 540 -10.36 11.50 -24.27
CA PRO A 540 -10.94 10.77 -25.39
C PRO A 540 -11.44 9.38 -24.99
N GLY A 541 -12.66 9.01 -25.40
CA GLY A 541 -13.17 7.65 -25.23
C GLY A 541 -13.27 7.18 -23.78
N ALA A 542 -13.36 8.12 -22.83
CA ALA A 542 -13.40 7.80 -21.41
C ALA A 542 -14.65 6.98 -21.06
N THR A 543 -14.48 5.95 -20.22
CA THR A 543 -15.59 5.24 -19.60
C THR A 543 -15.77 5.73 -18.17
N ILE A 544 -16.96 6.26 -17.88
CA ILE A 544 -17.29 6.90 -16.60
C ILE A 544 -18.36 6.05 -15.93
N THR A 545 -18.05 5.44 -14.80
CA THR A 545 -19.00 4.66 -14.00
C THR A 545 -19.44 5.48 -12.79
N ALA A 546 -20.72 5.86 -12.71
CA ALA A 546 -21.28 6.56 -11.56
C ALA A 546 -21.91 5.59 -10.56
N THR A 547 -21.79 5.87 -9.25
CA THR A 547 -22.38 5.06 -8.18
C THR A 547 -23.42 5.83 -7.36
N LYS A 548 -24.49 5.11 -7.00
CA LYS A 548 -25.53 5.48 -6.02
C LYS A 548 -26.32 6.77 -6.33
N ASP A 549 -27.44 6.98 -5.64
CA ASP A 549 -28.43 8.06 -5.79
C ASP A 549 -27.85 9.50 -5.69
N VAL A 550 -27.07 9.92 -6.68
CA VAL A 550 -26.28 11.14 -6.66
C VAL A 550 -26.57 11.97 -7.92
N ASP A 551 -26.62 13.29 -7.75
CA ASP A 551 -26.62 14.23 -8.87
C ASP A 551 -25.20 14.37 -9.43
N VAL A 552 -25.00 13.94 -10.68
CA VAL A 552 -23.71 13.97 -11.36
C VAL A 552 -23.74 15.03 -12.44
N ARG A 553 -22.96 16.11 -12.24
CA ARG A 553 -22.75 17.13 -13.26
C ARG A 553 -21.40 16.88 -13.95
N LEU A 554 -21.46 16.44 -15.21
CA LEU A 554 -20.31 16.19 -16.06
C LEU A 554 -20.15 17.31 -17.09
N GLU A 555 -18.97 17.91 -17.14
CA GLU A 555 -18.56 18.73 -18.28
C GLU A 555 -17.58 17.90 -19.10
N LEU A 556 -18.02 17.46 -20.28
CA LEU A 556 -17.25 16.62 -21.19
C LEU A 556 -16.62 17.52 -22.24
N GLU A 557 -15.29 17.56 -22.33
CA GLU A 557 -14.65 18.25 -23.46
C GLU A 557 -14.47 17.35 -24.67
N ARG A 558 -14.64 16.03 -24.51
CA ARG A 558 -14.52 15.00 -25.57
C ARG A 558 -15.62 13.94 -25.40
N PRO A 559 -16.01 13.19 -26.44
CA PRO A 559 -16.98 12.10 -26.33
C PRO A 559 -16.55 11.05 -25.30
N ALA A 560 -17.54 10.55 -24.54
CA ALA A 560 -17.33 9.59 -23.46
C ALA A 560 -18.52 8.63 -23.37
N THR A 561 -18.29 7.49 -22.74
CA THR A 561 -19.33 6.52 -22.36
C THR A 561 -19.64 6.67 -20.88
N VAL A 562 -20.89 6.89 -20.51
CA VAL A 562 -21.37 6.96 -19.13
C VAL A 562 -22.10 5.67 -18.79
N LYS A 563 -21.68 4.99 -17.73
CA LYS A 563 -22.26 3.75 -17.20
C LYS A 563 -22.67 3.93 -15.73
N THR A 564 -23.50 3.03 -15.24
CA THR A 564 -23.80 2.86 -13.81
C THR A 564 -23.35 1.49 -13.33
N ASP A 565 -23.02 1.37 -12.06
CA ASP A 565 -22.89 0.06 -11.41
C ASP A 565 -24.25 -0.66 -11.32
N ASN A 566 -24.21 -1.99 -11.26
CA ASN A 566 -25.40 -2.84 -11.29
C ASN A 566 -26.37 -2.42 -10.17
N ASN A 567 -27.55 -1.93 -10.56
CA ASN A 567 -28.66 -1.44 -9.71
C ASN A 567 -28.57 0.02 -9.21
N SER A 568 -27.60 0.84 -9.64
CA SER A 568 -27.64 2.27 -9.33
C SER A 568 -28.46 3.06 -10.34
N THR A 569 -29.09 4.13 -9.86
CA THR A 569 -29.78 5.13 -10.68
C THR A 569 -29.10 6.48 -10.50
N VAL A 570 -28.76 7.15 -11.61
CA VAL A 570 -28.32 8.56 -11.57
C VAL A 570 -29.55 9.46 -11.56
N ASN A 571 -29.67 10.33 -10.55
CA ASN A 571 -30.84 11.21 -10.41
C ASN A 571 -30.84 12.31 -11.48
N ASN A 572 -29.73 13.06 -11.57
CA ASN A 572 -29.56 14.10 -12.57
C ASN A 572 -28.17 13.98 -13.19
N LEU A 573 -28.12 13.66 -14.49
CA LEU A 573 -26.92 13.65 -15.31
C LEU A 573 -26.91 14.90 -16.18
N VAL A 574 -26.07 15.88 -15.86
CA VAL A 574 -25.87 17.04 -16.73
C VAL A 574 -24.66 16.78 -17.62
N ILE A 575 -24.82 16.96 -18.93
CA ILE A 575 -23.76 16.81 -19.93
C ILE A 575 -23.57 18.14 -20.65
N ARG A 576 -22.33 18.63 -20.65
CA ARG A 576 -21.96 19.87 -21.34
C ARG A 576 -20.69 19.70 -22.17
N ILE A 577 -20.70 20.18 -23.42
CA ILE A 577 -19.48 20.25 -24.26
C ILE A 577 -19.01 21.70 -24.35
N GLN A 578 -17.71 21.98 -24.15
CA GLN A 578 -17.19 23.36 -24.13
C GLN A 578 -16.35 23.77 -25.35
N LYS A 579 -15.89 22.82 -26.18
CA LYS A 579 -14.93 23.08 -27.26
C LYS A 579 -15.44 22.49 -28.57
N ASP A 580 -15.17 23.15 -29.71
CA ASP A 580 -15.48 22.70 -31.07
C ASP A 580 -14.76 21.39 -31.41
N VAL A 581 -15.15 20.30 -30.76
CA VAL A 581 -14.68 18.98 -31.11
C VAL A 581 -15.63 18.46 -32.18
N GLN A 582 -15.18 18.54 -33.43
CA GLN A 582 -15.80 17.83 -34.54
C GLN A 582 -15.66 16.34 -34.23
N THR A 583 -16.67 15.71 -33.64
CA THR A 583 -16.63 14.26 -33.38
C THR A 583 -17.70 13.55 -34.17
N GLU A 584 -17.26 12.61 -35.00
CA GLU A 584 -18.12 11.56 -35.57
C GLU A 584 -18.54 10.53 -34.50
N GLU A 585 -17.91 10.58 -33.32
CA GLU A 585 -18.19 9.74 -32.16
C GLU A 585 -19.31 10.31 -31.28
N ALA A 586 -20.16 9.41 -30.78
CA ALA A 586 -21.29 9.72 -29.94
C ALA A 586 -20.90 9.81 -28.45
N ILE A 587 -21.61 10.67 -27.71
CA ILE A 587 -21.66 10.55 -26.25
C ILE A 587 -22.63 9.41 -25.94
N LYS A 588 -22.10 8.32 -25.35
CA LYS A 588 -22.87 7.10 -25.13
C LYS A 588 -23.35 7.01 -23.69
N ILE A 589 -24.63 6.72 -23.49
CA ILE A 589 -25.26 6.51 -22.19
C ILE A 589 -25.64 5.03 -22.09
N GLU A 590 -24.96 4.30 -21.22
CA GLU A 590 -25.16 2.89 -20.87
C GLU A 590 -25.58 2.77 -19.39
N ALA A 591 -26.51 3.63 -18.96
CA ALA A 591 -26.85 3.83 -17.55
C ALA A 591 -28.36 3.91 -17.32
N THR A 592 -28.78 3.61 -16.09
CA THR A 592 -30.12 3.95 -15.60
C THR A 592 -30.12 5.37 -15.05
N VAL A 593 -30.87 6.29 -15.67
CA VAL A 593 -30.86 7.72 -15.36
C VAL A 593 -32.29 8.27 -15.27
N THR A 594 -32.59 8.99 -14.19
CA THR A 594 -33.89 9.66 -14.03
C THR A 594 -33.98 10.87 -14.95
N THR A 595 -33.03 11.81 -14.87
CA THR A 595 -33.00 12.98 -15.75
C THR A 595 -31.62 13.16 -16.38
N VAL A 596 -31.57 13.28 -17.71
CA VAL A 596 -30.39 13.73 -18.46
C VAL A 596 -30.65 15.17 -18.91
N THR A 597 -29.74 16.10 -18.61
CA THR A 597 -29.81 17.48 -19.10
C THR A 597 -28.64 17.75 -20.03
N LEU A 598 -28.93 18.13 -21.27
CA LEU A 598 -27.93 18.53 -22.26
C LEU A 598 -27.78 20.06 -22.24
N GLU A 599 -26.55 20.55 -22.06
CA GLU A 599 -26.23 21.98 -22.04
C GLU A 599 -25.09 22.33 -23.02
N LYS A 600 -25.18 23.46 -23.72
CA LYS A 600 -24.11 24.04 -24.57
C LYS A 600 -23.41 23.05 -25.52
N LEU A 601 -24.13 22.11 -26.12
CA LEU A 601 -23.56 21.18 -27.09
C LEU A 601 -23.06 21.90 -28.35
N VAL A 602 -22.04 21.31 -28.98
CA VAL A 602 -21.54 21.77 -30.28
C VAL A 602 -22.47 21.31 -31.41
N ALA A 603 -22.39 21.96 -32.58
CA ALA A 603 -23.22 21.57 -33.71
C ALA A 603 -22.92 20.13 -34.15
N ASN A 604 -23.99 19.37 -34.45
CA ASN A 604 -23.98 17.99 -34.92
C ASN A 604 -23.51 16.94 -33.91
N SER A 605 -23.48 17.27 -32.61
CA SER A 605 -23.25 16.29 -31.54
C SER A 605 -24.23 15.11 -31.64
N ILE A 606 -23.71 13.89 -31.49
CA ILE A 606 -24.50 12.66 -31.42
C ILE A 606 -24.58 12.23 -29.96
N ILE A 607 -25.78 11.95 -29.47
CA ILE A 607 -26.02 11.32 -28.17
C ILE A 607 -26.62 9.94 -28.43
N GLU A 608 -25.99 8.90 -27.93
CA GLU A 608 -26.47 7.52 -28.03
C GLU A 608 -27.02 7.07 -26.67
N ILE A 609 -28.27 6.62 -26.63
CA ILE A 609 -28.84 5.89 -25.50
C ILE A 609 -28.75 4.40 -25.83
N ALA A 610 -27.79 3.71 -25.21
CA ALA A 610 -27.46 2.33 -25.53
C ALA A 610 -28.57 1.36 -25.13
N GLU A 611 -28.55 0.15 -25.69
CA GLU A 611 -29.62 -0.86 -25.55
C GLU A 611 -29.99 -1.20 -24.10
N ALA A 612 -28.99 -1.27 -23.21
CA ALA A 612 -29.18 -1.56 -21.78
C ALA A 612 -29.57 -0.34 -20.93
N ALA A 613 -29.61 0.86 -21.51
CA ALA A 613 -29.88 2.10 -20.78
C ALA A 613 -31.38 2.33 -20.57
N GLN A 614 -31.70 2.95 -19.44
CA GLN A 614 -33.06 3.40 -19.10
C GLN A 614 -33.02 4.88 -18.73
N VAL A 615 -33.59 5.74 -19.57
CA VAL A 615 -33.66 7.19 -19.35
C VAL A 615 -35.11 7.64 -19.21
N SER A 616 -35.47 8.22 -18.07
CA SER A 616 -36.86 8.69 -17.87
C SER A 616 -37.10 10.03 -18.59
N ASP A 617 -36.31 11.05 -18.26
CA ASP A 617 -36.43 12.39 -18.84
C ASP A 617 -35.13 12.83 -19.54
N LEU A 618 -35.20 13.20 -20.82
CA LEU A 618 -34.15 13.91 -21.53
C LEU A 618 -34.53 15.39 -21.71
N LYS A 619 -33.80 16.29 -21.05
CA LYS A 619 -33.97 17.74 -21.12
C LYS A 619 -32.90 18.38 -21.99
N ILE A 620 -33.32 19.29 -22.85
CA ILE A 620 -32.45 20.06 -23.74
C ILE A 620 -32.55 21.53 -23.35
N ASP A 621 -31.44 22.05 -22.84
CA ASP A 621 -31.35 23.42 -22.35
C ASP A 621 -31.50 24.44 -23.49
N SER A 622 -32.15 25.57 -23.18
CA SER A 622 -32.40 26.67 -24.10
C SER A 622 -31.14 27.25 -24.81
N GLN A 623 -29.95 27.00 -24.28
CA GLN A 623 -28.67 27.44 -24.84
C GLN A 623 -28.20 26.57 -26.01
N ILE A 624 -28.80 25.41 -26.25
CA ILE A 624 -28.52 24.59 -27.42
C ILE A 624 -29.32 25.18 -28.59
N THR A 625 -28.61 25.84 -29.51
CA THR A 625 -29.19 26.44 -30.72
C THR A 625 -28.77 25.74 -32.02
N SER A 626 -27.99 24.67 -31.90
CA SER A 626 -27.42 23.93 -33.02
C SER A 626 -28.11 22.57 -33.17
N PRO A 627 -28.12 21.97 -34.38
CA PRO A 627 -28.66 20.63 -34.57
C PRO A 627 -27.93 19.58 -33.73
N ILE A 628 -28.68 18.66 -33.13
CA ILE A 628 -28.17 17.50 -32.40
C ILE A 628 -28.87 16.24 -32.90
N GLU A 629 -28.21 15.09 -32.76
CA GLU A 629 -28.77 13.80 -33.17
C GLU A 629 -28.86 12.87 -31.97
N LEU A 630 -29.99 12.17 -31.85
CA LEU A 630 -30.26 11.20 -30.80
C LEU A 630 -30.37 9.80 -31.43
N GLU A 631 -29.43 8.92 -31.11
CA GLU A 631 -29.49 7.50 -31.45
C GLU A 631 -30.05 6.73 -30.25
N ILE A 632 -31.28 6.23 -30.35
CA ILE A 632 -31.99 5.58 -29.25
C ILE A 632 -32.06 4.07 -29.50
N ARG A 633 -31.30 3.32 -28.72
CA ARG A 633 -31.27 1.85 -28.69
C ARG A 633 -31.92 1.31 -27.41
N GLY A 634 -31.78 2.03 -26.29
CA GLY A 634 -32.37 1.73 -25.00
C GLY A 634 -33.79 2.28 -24.78
N GLU A 635 -34.20 2.36 -23.52
CA GLU A 635 -35.48 2.96 -23.12
C GLU A 635 -35.33 4.48 -22.90
N LEU A 636 -36.21 5.25 -23.54
CA LEU A 636 -36.36 6.69 -23.31
C LEU A 636 -37.85 7.03 -23.19
N SER A 637 -38.29 7.57 -22.05
CA SER A 637 -39.72 7.84 -21.81
C SER A 637 -40.18 9.20 -22.36
N GLU A 638 -39.45 10.27 -22.05
CA GLU A 638 -39.85 11.64 -22.42
C GLU A 638 -38.67 12.51 -22.88
N ILE A 639 -38.90 13.35 -23.89
CA ILE A 639 -37.98 14.39 -24.35
C ILE A 639 -38.63 15.77 -24.15
N LYS A 640 -37.91 16.66 -23.46
CA LYS A 640 -38.31 18.05 -23.21
C LYS A 640 -37.25 19.02 -23.73
N ALA A 641 -37.64 19.99 -24.53
CA ALA A 641 -36.79 21.15 -24.85
C ALA A 641 -37.36 22.42 -24.22
N ASP A 642 -36.49 23.22 -23.60
CA ASP A 642 -36.88 24.52 -23.02
C ASP A 642 -37.24 25.55 -24.11
N SER A 643 -36.67 25.38 -25.31
CA SER A 643 -36.92 26.22 -26.50
C SER A 643 -37.19 25.32 -27.72
N PRO A 644 -38.43 24.85 -27.94
CA PRO A 644 -38.75 23.88 -29.00
C PRO A 644 -38.43 24.35 -30.42
N ASP A 645 -38.37 25.66 -30.66
CA ASP A 645 -38.04 26.24 -31.97
C ASP A 645 -36.52 26.36 -32.25
N ALA A 646 -35.68 26.21 -31.23
CA ALA A 646 -34.23 26.47 -31.32
C ALA A 646 -33.40 25.22 -31.66
N VAL A 647 -33.98 24.02 -31.56
CA VAL A 647 -33.24 22.75 -31.63
C VAL A 647 -33.75 21.92 -32.81
N ARG A 648 -32.86 21.62 -33.77
CA ARG A 648 -33.13 20.59 -34.78
C ARG A 648 -32.65 19.24 -34.23
N ILE A 649 -33.59 18.40 -33.83
CA ILE A 649 -33.31 17.05 -33.32
C ILE A 649 -33.67 16.06 -34.41
N THR A 650 -32.76 15.17 -34.75
CA THR A 650 -33.08 13.98 -35.56
C THR A 650 -32.99 12.75 -34.66
N ILE A 651 -33.98 11.86 -34.72
CA ILE A 651 -34.01 10.61 -33.94
C ILE A 651 -33.77 9.42 -34.87
N ALA A 652 -32.85 8.54 -34.47
CA ALA A 652 -32.73 7.20 -35.03
C ALA A 652 -33.10 6.17 -33.96
N LEU A 653 -34.01 5.25 -34.27
CA LEU A 653 -34.58 4.27 -33.32
C LEU A 653 -34.23 2.85 -33.75
N ALA A 654 -33.84 2.02 -32.76
CA ALA A 654 -33.76 0.58 -32.93
C ALA A 654 -35.17 -0.01 -33.07
N ASP A 655 -35.31 -1.12 -33.79
CA ASP A 655 -36.63 -1.73 -33.98
C ASP A 655 -37.25 -2.14 -32.64
N SER A 656 -38.58 -2.15 -32.60
CA SER A 656 -39.43 -2.43 -31.43
C SER A 656 -39.57 -1.31 -30.38
N ARG A 657 -38.92 -0.16 -30.58
CA ARG A 657 -39.08 1.00 -29.68
C ARG A 657 -40.20 1.94 -30.12
N GLU A 658 -41.03 2.36 -29.17
CA GLU A 658 -42.00 3.44 -29.38
C GLU A 658 -41.28 4.79 -29.44
N MET A 659 -41.83 5.72 -30.23
CA MET A 659 -41.38 7.12 -30.22
C MET A 659 -41.57 7.71 -28.81
N PRO A 660 -40.54 8.33 -28.22
CA PRO A 660 -40.66 8.97 -26.91
C PRO A 660 -41.68 10.11 -26.95
N GLN A 661 -42.38 10.34 -25.82
CA GLN A 661 -43.26 11.50 -25.71
C GLN A 661 -42.42 12.78 -25.81
N SER A 662 -42.89 13.77 -26.58
CA SER A 662 -42.14 15.00 -26.80
C SER A 662 -43.01 16.25 -26.85
N ASN A 663 -42.47 17.36 -26.37
CA ASN A 663 -43.07 18.70 -26.50
C ASN A 663 -42.59 19.46 -27.75
N ILE A 664 -41.91 18.78 -28.67
CA ILE A 664 -41.23 19.36 -29.83
C ILE A 664 -42.01 18.99 -31.10
N SER A 665 -42.26 19.95 -31.99
CA SER A 665 -43.05 19.73 -33.20
C SER A 665 -42.28 18.95 -34.28
N ASN A 666 -42.88 17.87 -34.81
CA ASN A 666 -42.40 17.07 -35.96
C ASN A 666 -40.89 16.77 -35.97
N ILE A 667 -40.44 15.89 -35.08
CA ILE A 667 -39.05 15.42 -35.03
C ILE A 667 -38.75 14.52 -36.26
N PRO A 668 -37.80 14.89 -37.14
CA PRO A 668 -37.34 14.04 -38.24
C PRO A 668 -36.78 12.70 -37.74
N GLN A 669 -37.00 11.64 -38.52
CA GLN A 669 -36.48 10.30 -38.24
C GLN A 669 -35.45 9.86 -39.27
N ARG A 670 -34.44 9.13 -38.81
CA ARG A 670 -33.31 8.63 -39.59
C ARG A 670 -33.07 7.15 -39.31
N VAL A 671 -32.50 6.43 -40.27
CA VAL A 671 -32.03 5.05 -40.10
C VAL A 671 -30.83 5.03 -39.15
N LEU A 672 -30.77 4.08 -38.21
CA LEU A 672 -29.59 3.94 -37.36
C LEU A 672 -28.35 3.62 -38.20
N ARG A 673 -27.22 4.20 -37.80
CA ARG A 673 -25.93 3.86 -38.39
C ARG A 673 -25.68 2.35 -38.23
N PRO A 674 -25.23 1.64 -39.28
CA PRO A 674 -24.90 0.22 -39.16
C PRO A 674 -23.75 0.02 -38.18
N THR A 675 -23.67 -1.15 -37.56
CA THR A 675 -22.52 -1.54 -36.73
C THR A 675 -21.54 -2.40 -37.52
N ALA A 676 -20.28 -2.40 -37.08
CA ALA A 676 -19.25 -3.28 -37.60
C ALA A 676 -18.64 -4.11 -36.47
N SER A 677 -18.38 -5.39 -36.74
CA SER A 677 -17.50 -6.22 -35.93
C SER A 677 -16.31 -6.69 -36.76
N THR A 678 -15.16 -6.83 -36.10
CA THR A 678 -13.90 -7.23 -36.73
C THR A 678 -13.29 -8.43 -36.04
N ALA A 679 -12.74 -9.36 -36.81
CA ALA A 679 -12.03 -10.52 -36.28
C ALA A 679 -10.70 -10.71 -37.03
N LEU A 680 -9.67 -11.13 -36.31
CA LEU A 680 -8.37 -11.46 -36.89
C LEU A 680 -8.35 -12.92 -37.35
N SER A 681 -7.88 -13.15 -38.57
CA SER A 681 -7.67 -14.49 -39.14
C SER A 681 -6.29 -14.52 -39.79
N GLY A 682 -5.31 -15.16 -39.14
CA GLY A 682 -3.90 -15.03 -39.51
C GLY A 682 -3.41 -13.57 -39.42
N LYS A 683 -3.11 -12.95 -40.57
CA LYS A 683 -2.72 -11.54 -40.70
C LYS A 683 -3.82 -10.60 -41.24
N ASP A 684 -4.96 -11.15 -41.64
CA ASP A 684 -6.03 -10.41 -42.31
C ASP A 684 -7.17 -10.09 -41.33
N VAL A 685 -7.88 -8.98 -41.59
CA VAL A 685 -9.02 -8.54 -40.77
C VAL A 685 -10.33 -8.85 -41.50
N ILE A 686 -11.20 -9.66 -40.89
CA ILE A 686 -12.55 -9.93 -41.38
C ILE A 686 -13.51 -8.89 -40.80
N VAL A 687 -14.25 -8.18 -41.65
CA VAL A 687 -15.23 -7.16 -41.29
C VAL A 687 -16.65 -7.68 -41.56
N THR A 688 -17.50 -7.62 -40.54
CA THR A 688 -18.94 -7.93 -40.64
C THR A 688 -19.76 -6.68 -40.33
N LEU A 689 -20.67 -6.29 -41.23
CA LEU A 689 -21.55 -5.14 -41.05
C LEU A 689 -22.96 -5.62 -40.68
N THR A 690 -23.61 -4.97 -39.71
CA THR A 690 -24.94 -5.36 -39.24
C THR A 690 -25.92 -4.18 -39.30
N PRO A 691 -27.11 -4.34 -39.91
CA PRO A 691 -28.12 -3.29 -39.92
C PRO A 691 -28.80 -3.21 -38.55
N GLU A 692 -28.92 -1.99 -38.03
CA GLU A 692 -29.50 -1.71 -36.71
C GLU A 692 -30.98 -1.29 -36.78
N THR A 693 -31.45 -1.01 -38.00
CA THR A 693 -32.87 -0.80 -38.31
C THR A 693 -33.34 -1.91 -39.24
N SER A 694 -34.47 -2.54 -38.92
CA SER A 694 -35.06 -3.68 -39.62
C SER A 694 -35.30 -3.32 -41.05
N ASP A 695 -35.09 -4.28 -41.94
CA ASP A 695 -35.32 -4.13 -43.38
C ASP A 695 -34.51 -2.98 -44.02
N SER A 696 -33.57 -2.36 -43.31
CA SER A 696 -32.66 -1.37 -43.87
C SER A 696 -31.55 -2.06 -44.68
N LYS A 697 -31.12 -1.41 -45.75
CA LYS A 697 -30.04 -1.89 -46.62
C LYS A 697 -28.75 -1.14 -46.32
N ILE A 698 -27.65 -1.87 -46.16
CA ILE A 698 -26.32 -1.29 -45.98
C ILE A 698 -25.62 -1.19 -47.32
N TYR A 699 -25.08 -0.01 -47.61
CA TYR A 699 -24.16 0.25 -48.72
C TYR A 699 -22.80 0.61 -48.14
N TYR A 700 -21.73 -0.04 -48.60
CA TYR A 700 -20.38 0.22 -48.13
C TYR A 700 -19.39 0.38 -49.29
N ALA A 701 -18.27 1.03 -49.00
CA ALA A 701 -17.14 1.15 -49.90
C ALA A 701 -15.83 1.15 -49.09
N ILE A 702 -14.73 0.79 -49.76
CA ILE A 702 -13.38 0.76 -49.18
C ILE A 702 -12.58 1.87 -49.85
N ASN A 703 -12.02 2.77 -49.05
CA ASN A 703 -11.21 3.93 -49.46
C ASN A 703 -11.96 5.00 -50.30
N GLU A 704 -13.29 4.94 -50.36
CA GLU A 704 -14.15 5.92 -51.04
C GLU A 704 -15.52 6.06 -50.36
N GLU A 705 -16.37 6.97 -50.82
CA GLU A 705 -17.72 7.16 -50.29
C GLU A 705 -18.72 6.11 -50.84
N PRO A 706 -19.60 5.54 -50.00
CA PRO A 706 -20.60 4.59 -50.47
C PRO A 706 -21.67 5.26 -51.33
N ASN A 707 -22.00 4.64 -52.47
CA ASN A 707 -23.05 5.12 -53.36
C ASN A 707 -24.29 4.22 -53.24
N VAL A 708 -25.37 4.76 -52.68
CA VAL A 708 -26.65 4.06 -52.45
C VAL A 708 -27.37 3.62 -53.74
N GLN A 709 -26.96 4.16 -54.90
CA GLN A 709 -27.47 3.76 -56.21
C GLN A 709 -26.62 2.69 -56.89
N ASN A 710 -25.48 2.31 -56.31
CA ASN A 710 -24.56 1.32 -56.86
C ASN A 710 -24.77 -0.05 -56.20
N GLU A 711 -25.26 -1.04 -56.94
CA GLU A 711 -25.48 -2.40 -56.40
C GLU A 711 -24.19 -3.08 -55.94
N ASN A 712 -23.03 -2.71 -56.48
CA ASN A 712 -21.74 -3.26 -56.03
C ASN A 712 -21.36 -2.80 -54.62
N HIS A 713 -21.98 -1.72 -54.12
CA HIS A 713 -21.76 -1.24 -52.76
C HIS A 713 -22.73 -1.92 -51.78
N LEU A 714 -23.72 -2.68 -52.25
CA LEU A 714 -24.67 -3.35 -51.37
C LEU A 714 -23.96 -4.44 -50.56
N TYR A 715 -24.09 -4.36 -49.24
CA TYR A 715 -23.51 -5.34 -48.32
C TYR A 715 -24.27 -6.67 -48.41
N ASN A 716 -23.55 -7.75 -48.75
CA ASN A 716 -24.11 -9.10 -48.94
C ASN A 716 -23.46 -10.18 -48.04
N GLY A 717 -22.56 -9.80 -47.13
CA GLY A 717 -21.87 -10.71 -46.21
C GLY A 717 -20.49 -10.21 -45.79
N PRO A 718 -19.82 -10.89 -44.84
CA PRO A 718 -18.49 -10.50 -44.37
C PRO A 718 -17.45 -10.40 -45.49
N PHE A 719 -16.50 -9.48 -45.35
CA PHE A 719 -15.41 -9.28 -46.31
C PHE A 719 -14.06 -9.07 -45.60
N THR A 720 -12.96 -9.28 -46.32
CA THR A 720 -11.61 -9.28 -45.75
C THR A 720 -10.85 -8.00 -46.14
N ILE A 721 -10.11 -7.45 -45.18
CA ILE A 721 -9.16 -6.35 -45.36
C ILE A 721 -7.74 -6.90 -45.22
N THR A 722 -6.93 -6.65 -46.25
CA THR A 722 -5.53 -7.11 -46.36
C THR A 722 -4.51 -5.97 -46.31
N ASP A 723 -4.99 -4.72 -46.33
CA ASP A 723 -4.19 -3.51 -46.46
C ASP A 723 -4.77 -2.39 -45.61
N THR A 724 -3.96 -1.37 -45.32
CA THR A 724 -4.44 -0.15 -44.65
C THR A 724 -5.58 0.46 -45.46
N SER A 725 -6.77 0.49 -44.86
CA SER A 725 -8.01 0.81 -45.55
C SER A 725 -8.99 1.54 -44.63
N THR A 726 -9.77 2.44 -45.22
CA THR A 726 -10.92 3.09 -44.58
C THR A 726 -12.19 2.52 -45.17
N ILE A 727 -12.94 1.77 -44.38
CA ILE A 727 -14.26 1.24 -44.74
C ILE A 727 -15.30 2.29 -44.37
N LYS A 728 -16.15 2.66 -45.33
CA LYS A 728 -17.26 3.59 -45.14
C LYS A 728 -18.58 2.91 -45.45
N ALA A 729 -19.58 3.00 -44.57
CA ALA A 729 -20.88 2.36 -44.77
C ALA A 729 -22.07 3.25 -44.37
N ILE A 730 -23.18 3.14 -45.08
CA ILE A 730 -24.42 3.88 -44.85
C ILE A 730 -25.61 2.92 -44.96
N ALA A 731 -26.58 3.02 -44.04
CA ALA A 731 -27.82 2.27 -44.05
C ALA A 731 -28.99 3.13 -44.56
N THR A 732 -29.89 2.54 -45.33
CA THR A 732 -31.01 3.24 -45.97
C THR A 732 -32.32 2.48 -45.78
N LYS A 733 -33.43 3.20 -45.65
CA LYS A 733 -34.80 2.65 -45.53
C LYS A 733 -35.77 3.67 -46.09
N GLU A 734 -36.78 3.20 -46.82
CA GLU A 734 -37.78 4.07 -47.44
C GLU A 734 -38.48 4.95 -46.40
N VAL A 735 -38.75 6.23 -46.74
CA VAL A 735 -39.43 7.24 -45.89
C VAL A 735 -38.57 7.83 -44.75
N LEU A 736 -37.46 7.21 -44.38
CA LEU A 736 -36.51 7.73 -43.39
C LEU A 736 -35.34 8.45 -44.06
N GLU A 737 -34.70 9.37 -43.35
CA GLU A 737 -33.39 9.87 -43.79
C GLU A 737 -32.34 8.75 -43.73
N ASP A 738 -31.40 8.74 -44.69
CA ASP A 738 -30.27 7.79 -44.70
C ASP A 738 -29.47 7.89 -43.40
N SER A 739 -28.86 6.79 -42.96
CA SER A 739 -28.06 6.81 -41.74
C SER A 739 -26.87 7.75 -41.83
N ARG A 740 -26.22 8.02 -40.70
CA ARG A 740 -24.86 8.54 -40.74
C ARG A 740 -23.90 7.54 -41.37
N LEU A 741 -22.78 8.06 -41.85
CA LEU A 741 -21.67 7.26 -42.32
C LEU A 741 -21.00 6.56 -41.14
N LEU A 742 -20.86 5.24 -41.21
CA LEU A 742 -19.93 4.46 -40.41
C LEU A 742 -18.56 4.54 -41.08
N THR A 743 -17.55 5.01 -40.35
CA THR A 743 -16.15 4.99 -40.81
C THR A 743 -15.35 4.05 -39.91
N LEU A 744 -14.77 3.00 -40.49
CA LEU A 744 -13.88 2.06 -39.81
C LEU A 744 -12.51 2.15 -40.47
N ASN A 745 -11.46 2.40 -39.69
CA ASN A 745 -10.08 2.40 -40.16
C ASN A 745 -9.38 1.12 -39.71
N VAL A 746 -8.75 0.42 -40.66
CA VAL A 746 -7.84 -0.68 -40.38
C VAL A 746 -6.47 -0.24 -40.83
N THR A 747 -5.52 -0.12 -39.90
CA THR A 747 -4.15 0.31 -40.19
C THR A 747 -3.19 -0.86 -40.03
N TYR A 748 -2.28 -0.99 -40.99
CA TYR A 748 -1.21 -1.99 -40.97
C TYR A 748 0.14 -1.30 -40.79
N TYR A 749 0.97 -1.86 -39.93
CA TYR A 749 2.35 -1.44 -39.71
C TYR A 749 3.33 -2.60 -39.91
N ASN A 750 4.60 -2.28 -40.05
CA ASN A 750 5.68 -3.25 -40.19
C ASN A 750 6.40 -3.48 -38.85
N ALA A 751 6.51 -4.74 -38.46
CA ALA A 751 7.43 -5.19 -37.43
C ALA A 751 8.67 -5.81 -38.08
N THR A 752 9.81 -5.15 -37.97
CA THR A 752 11.09 -5.61 -38.51
C THR A 752 11.99 -6.14 -37.40
N PHE A 753 12.42 -7.39 -37.52
CA PHE A 753 13.32 -8.04 -36.57
C PHE A 753 14.77 -7.95 -37.06
N GLN A 754 15.61 -7.24 -36.29
CA GLN A 754 17.05 -7.18 -36.52
C GLN A 754 17.73 -8.21 -35.63
N ILE A 755 18.00 -9.38 -36.20
CA ILE A 755 18.56 -10.50 -35.45
C ILE A 755 20.07 -10.56 -35.67
N THR A 756 20.84 -10.64 -34.58
CA THR A 756 22.28 -10.86 -34.62
C THR A 756 22.58 -12.22 -33.99
N PRO A 757 23.13 -13.20 -34.73
CA PRO A 757 23.56 -13.11 -36.14
C PRO A 757 22.40 -13.21 -37.13
N GLU A 758 22.57 -12.61 -38.32
CA GLU A 758 21.50 -12.37 -39.32
C GLU A 758 20.78 -13.63 -39.88
N GLU A 759 21.35 -14.82 -39.73
CA GLU A 759 20.78 -16.07 -40.29
C GLU A 759 19.88 -16.87 -39.33
N ALA A 760 19.37 -16.24 -38.27
CA ALA A 760 18.44 -16.89 -37.35
C ALA A 760 17.04 -17.05 -37.96
N THR A 761 16.34 -18.13 -37.62
CA THR A 761 14.94 -18.34 -37.97
C THR A 761 14.04 -17.64 -36.96
N ILE A 762 13.00 -16.97 -37.43
CA ILE A 762 11.99 -16.32 -36.57
C ILE A 762 10.59 -16.80 -36.93
N GLU A 763 9.82 -17.17 -35.91
CA GLU A 763 8.39 -17.47 -36.00
C GLU A 763 7.62 -16.38 -35.24
N VAL A 764 6.58 -15.80 -35.87
CA VAL A 764 5.67 -14.83 -35.24
C VAL A 764 4.26 -15.40 -35.24
N LYS A 765 3.52 -15.25 -34.13
CA LYS A 765 2.13 -15.71 -33.99
C LYS A 765 1.22 -14.56 -33.57
N ASN A 766 -0.05 -14.64 -33.99
CA ASN A 766 -1.09 -13.73 -33.53
C ASN A 766 -1.62 -14.12 -32.14
N SER A 767 -2.52 -13.30 -31.60
CA SER A 767 -3.17 -13.52 -30.30
C SER A 767 -3.98 -14.82 -30.21
N ASN A 768 -4.38 -15.41 -31.35
CA ASN A 768 -5.06 -16.71 -31.42
C ASN A 768 -4.08 -17.89 -31.54
N ASN A 769 -2.77 -17.62 -31.37
CA ASN A 769 -1.68 -18.59 -31.52
C ASN A 769 -1.54 -19.15 -32.96
N GLU A 770 -2.08 -18.45 -33.96
CA GLU A 770 -1.91 -18.82 -35.37
C GLU A 770 -0.62 -18.22 -35.94
N PRO A 771 0.19 -19.00 -36.69
CA PRO A 771 1.44 -18.52 -37.26
C PRO A 771 1.22 -17.51 -38.37
N ILE A 772 2.03 -16.46 -38.36
CA ILE A 772 2.01 -15.39 -39.35
C ILE A 772 3.18 -15.58 -40.30
N THR A 773 2.91 -15.45 -41.61
CA THR A 773 3.97 -15.52 -42.62
C THR A 773 4.58 -14.15 -42.85
N ALA A 774 5.92 -14.07 -42.83
CA ALA A 774 6.65 -12.84 -43.10
C ALA A 774 6.45 -12.37 -44.56
N GLU A 775 6.34 -11.06 -44.79
CA GLU A 775 6.27 -10.51 -46.16
C GLU A 775 7.66 -10.41 -46.81
N GLN A 776 8.68 -10.17 -45.99
CA GLN A 776 10.09 -10.23 -46.33
C GLN A 776 10.84 -10.90 -45.17
N PRO A 777 12.05 -11.45 -45.37
CA PRO A 777 12.83 -12.04 -44.28
C PRO A 777 12.92 -11.09 -43.07
N GLY A 778 12.42 -11.54 -41.92
CA GLY A 778 12.39 -10.77 -40.67
C GLY A 778 11.40 -9.60 -40.62
N THR A 779 10.58 -9.35 -41.64
CA THR A 779 9.58 -8.26 -41.65
C THR A 779 8.16 -8.81 -41.77
N TYR A 780 7.34 -8.48 -40.78
CA TYR A 780 5.95 -8.90 -40.66
C TYR A 780 5.05 -7.67 -40.75
N ARG A 781 4.05 -7.73 -41.64
CA ARG A 781 3.06 -6.68 -41.77
C ARG A 781 1.79 -7.08 -41.03
N LEU A 782 1.44 -6.30 -40.01
CA LEU A 782 0.47 -6.70 -39.00
C LEU A 782 -0.55 -5.56 -38.78
N PRO A 783 -1.84 -5.89 -38.56
CA PRO A 783 -2.86 -4.89 -38.27
C PRO A 783 -2.75 -4.39 -36.82
N SER A 784 -2.85 -3.08 -36.63
CA SER A 784 -2.82 -2.46 -35.31
C SER A 784 -4.14 -2.64 -34.55
N GLY A 785 -4.06 -2.77 -33.22
CA GLY A 785 -5.24 -2.80 -32.34
C GLY A 785 -5.93 -4.16 -32.18
N PHE A 786 -5.30 -5.27 -32.60
CA PHE A 786 -5.87 -6.62 -32.55
C PHE A 786 -5.24 -7.55 -31.49
N GLY A 787 -4.59 -6.98 -30.46
CA GLY A 787 -3.97 -7.72 -29.35
C GLY A 787 -2.45 -7.92 -29.51
N ASP A 788 -1.87 -8.70 -28.60
CA ASP A 788 -0.43 -8.96 -28.53
C ASP A 788 -0.03 -10.05 -29.55
N TYR A 789 1.15 -9.85 -30.14
CA TYR A 789 1.84 -10.83 -30.97
C TYR A 789 2.97 -11.48 -30.18
N SER A 790 3.28 -12.73 -30.48
CA SER A 790 4.44 -13.44 -29.90
C SER A 790 5.46 -13.78 -30.97
N TYR A 791 6.73 -13.87 -30.57
CA TYR A 791 7.81 -14.30 -31.43
C TYR A 791 8.72 -15.33 -30.77
N LYS A 792 9.31 -16.19 -31.60
CA LYS A 792 10.34 -17.17 -31.24
C LYS A 792 11.47 -17.11 -32.25
N VAL A 793 12.70 -16.91 -31.78
CA VAL A 793 13.91 -16.83 -32.60
C VAL A 793 14.84 -17.99 -32.28
N THR A 794 15.25 -18.73 -33.30
CA THR A 794 16.10 -19.92 -33.21
C THR A 794 17.27 -19.81 -34.18
N LYS A 795 18.50 -20.11 -33.73
CA LYS A 795 19.66 -20.30 -34.62
C LYS A 795 20.54 -21.41 -34.07
N GLU A 796 21.00 -22.28 -34.96
CA GLU A 796 21.95 -23.33 -34.68
C GLU A 796 23.24 -22.77 -34.05
N GLY A 797 23.68 -23.31 -32.90
CA GLY A 797 24.82 -22.79 -32.14
C GLY A 797 24.54 -21.55 -31.29
N TYR A 798 23.29 -21.12 -31.13
CA TYR A 798 22.89 -19.96 -30.31
C TYR A 798 21.70 -20.27 -29.40
N ARG A 799 21.56 -19.56 -28.26
CA ARG A 799 20.40 -19.70 -27.34
C ARG A 799 19.09 -19.22 -28.00
N VAL A 800 18.00 -19.98 -27.82
CA VAL A 800 16.64 -19.60 -28.29
C VAL A 800 16.13 -18.39 -27.52
N LYS A 801 15.43 -17.47 -28.21
CA LYS A 801 14.82 -16.27 -27.59
C LYS A 801 13.33 -16.18 -27.92
N GLU A 802 12.50 -15.96 -26.92
CA GLU A 802 11.05 -15.77 -27.07
C GLU A 802 10.61 -14.45 -26.43
N GLY A 803 9.49 -13.89 -26.89
CA GLY A 803 8.92 -12.65 -26.35
C GLY A 803 7.56 -12.29 -26.96
N THR A 804 6.95 -11.23 -26.46
CA THR A 804 5.69 -10.66 -26.96
C THR A 804 5.85 -9.18 -27.30
N PHE A 805 5.01 -8.67 -28.21
CA PHE A 805 4.98 -7.26 -28.61
C PHE A 805 3.59 -6.84 -29.11
N THR A 806 3.27 -5.55 -29.00
CA THR A 806 2.13 -4.92 -29.65
C THR A 806 2.59 -4.09 -30.85
N ILE A 807 1.70 -3.84 -31.80
CA ILE A 807 2.00 -3.01 -32.97
C ILE A 807 1.06 -1.80 -33.04
N GLU A 808 1.61 -0.62 -32.76
CA GLU A 808 0.91 0.67 -32.84
C GLU A 808 1.55 1.61 -33.88
N GLU A 809 2.77 1.30 -34.30
CA GLU A 809 3.52 1.97 -35.35
C GLU A 809 4.52 1.00 -36.00
N ASP A 810 5.28 1.47 -36.99
CA ASP A 810 6.39 0.69 -37.54
C ASP A 810 7.47 0.54 -36.47
N ILE A 811 7.82 -0.70 -36.13
CA ILE A 811 8.78 -1.02 -35.06
C ILE A 811 9.95 -1.83 -35.56
N THR A 812 11.10 -1.65 -34.90
CA THR A 812 12.28 -2.50 -35.09
C THR A 812 12.63 -3.19 -33.78
N ILE A 813 12.60 -4.52 -33.78
CA ILE A 813 12.93 -5.35 -32.62
C ILE A 813 14.33 -5.92 -32.83
N ALA A 814 15.29 -5.43 -32.05
CA ALA A 814 16.67 -5.91 -32.09
C ALA A 814 16.86 -7.11 -31.16
N ILE A 815 17.26 -8.25 -31.71
CA ILE A 815 17.46 -9.50 -30.96
C ILE A 815 18.89 -9.94 -31.16
N THR A 816 19.69 -9.90 -30.11
CA THR A 816 21.03 -10.49 -30.10
C THR A 816 20.93 -11.87 -29.47
N LEU A 817 21.24 -12.89 -30.26
CA LEU A 817 21.37 -14.26 -29.75
C LEU A 817 22.77 -14.44 -29.19
N GLU A 818 22.84 -15.10 -28.04
CA GLU A 818 24.12 -15.44 -27.43
C GLU A 818 24.64 -16.73 -28.05
N ALA A 819 25.85 -16.66 -28.62
CA ALA A 819 26.54 -17.84 -29.13
C ALA A 819 26.75 -18.82 -27.98
N LEU A 820 26.43 -20.09 -28.24
CA LEU A 820 26.75 -21.15 -27.30
C LEU A 820 28.28 -21.23 -27.19
N PRO A 821 28.86 -21.31 -25.97
CA PRO A 821 30.30 -21.28 -25.80
C PRO A 821 30.98 -22.48 -26.48
N THR A 822 32.06 -22.22 -27.23
CA THR A 822 32.89 -23.27 -27.85
C THR A 822 33.80 -23.92 -26.81
N LEU A 823 33.28 -24.94 -26.12
CA LEU A 823 34.14 -25.92 -25.48
C LEU A 823 34.76 -26.79 -26.60
N THR A 824 35.99 -27.29 -26.44
CA THR A 824 36.55 -28.32 -27.35
C THR A 824 37.09 -29.43 -26.49
N ILE A 825 36.62 -30.66 -26.70
CA ILE A 825 37.05 -31.82 -25.94
C ILE A 825 37.82 -32.75 -26.90
N ALA A 826 39.05 -33.10 -26.52
CA ALA A 826 40.02 -33.87 -27.33
C ALA A 826 40.26 -33.35 -28.78
N GLY A 827 40.06 -32.05 -29.00
CA GLY A 827 40.30 -31.38 -30.30
C GLY A 827 39.17 -31.49 -31.31
N GLU A 828 37.96 -31.88 -30.90
CA GLU A 828 36.73 -31.81 -31.70
C GLU A 828 35.82 -30.70 -31.18
N GLU A 829 35.19 -29.95 -32.09
CA GLU A 829 34.22 -28.88 -31.80
C GLU A 829 32.80 -29.48 -31.63
N PRO A 830 31.91 -28.83 -30.87
CA PRO A 830 30.54 -29.30 -30.73
C PRO A 830 29.75 -29.03 -32.00
N ASP A 831 28.76 -29.89 -32.29
CA ASP A 831 27.84 -29.67 -33.38
C ASP A 831 26.79 -28.59 -33.05
N ALA A 832 25.97 -28.32 -34.04
CA ALA A 832 24.75 -27.54 -34.03
C ALA A 832 23.88 -27.52 -32.77
N GLU A 833 23.80 -28.66 -32.08
CA GLU A 833 22.98 -28.93 -30.90
C GLU A 833 23.87 -29.05 -29.64
N ASN A 834 25.10 -28.51 -29.66
CA ASN A 834 26.10 -28.64 -28.59
C ASN A 834 26.62 -30.07 -28.33
N ARG A 835 26.57 -30.99 -29.30
CA ARG A 835 27.10 -32.37 -29.14
C ARG A 835 28.57 -32.46 -29.56
N PHE A 836 29.44 -33.00 -28.71
CA PHE A 836 30.81 -33.37 -29.10
C PHE A 836 30.83 -34.79 -29.64
N SER A 837 31.62 -35.09 -30.68
CA SER A 837 31.83 -36.47 -31.16
C SER A 837 33.33 -36.75 -31.30
N ILE A 838 33.90 -37.48 -30.35
CA ILE A 838 35.36 -37.72 -30.29
C ILE A 838 35.69 -39.16 -30.70
N PRO A 839 36.65 -39.38 -31.61
CA PRO A 839 37.14 -40.72 -31.93
C PRO A 839 37.88 -41.33 -30.73
N PHE A 840 37.58 -42.59 -30.39
CA PHE A 840 38.16 -43.27 -29.21
C PHE A 840 39.70 -43.26 -29.15
N ASN A 841 40.38 -43.17 -30.29
CA ASN A 841 41.84 -43.15 -30.36
C ASN A 841 42.49 -41.85 -29.86
N LYS A 842 41.72 -40.78 -29.60
CA LYS A 842 42.20 -39.51 -29.04
C LYS A 842 42.08 -39.42 -27.50
N ILE A 843 41.54 -40.43 -26.82
CA ILE A 843 41.32 -40.46 -25.36
C ILE A 843 42.48 -41.22 -24.68
N THR A 844 43.22 -40.60 -23.75
CA THR A 844 44.41 -41.21 -23.12
C THR A 844 44.38 -41.28 -21.58
N ARG A 845 44.43 -42.52 -21.07
CA ARG A 845 44.85 -43.05 -19.75
C ARG A 845 44.43 -42.32 -18.45
N GLN A 846 43.18 -42.52 -18.06
CA GLN A 846 42.76 -43.31 -16.89
C GLN A 846 41.29 -43.70 -17.15
N THR A 847 40.89 -44.91 -16.75
CA THR A 847 39.59 -45.57 -17.02
C THR A 847 39.49 -46.33 -18.35
N ILE A 848 38.96 -47.55 -18.24
CA ILE A 848 38.94 -48.65 -19.23
C ILE A 848 37.71 -48.50 -20.14
N VAL A 849 37.90 -48.60 -21.46
CA VAL A 849 36.83 -48.55 -22.48
C VAL A 849 36.62 -49.96 -23.05
N HIS A 850 35.37 -50.41 -23.16
CA HIS A 850 34.98 -51.49 -24.07
C HIS A 850 33.92 -51.00 -25.06
N THR A 851 34.14 -51.34 -26.32
CA THR A 851 33.55 -50.78 -27.53
C THR A 851 32.21 -51.41 -27.91
N SER A 852 31.32 -50.65 -28.54
CA SER A 852 30.44 -51.20 -29.59
C SER A 852 30.50 -50.32 -30.86
N GLU A 853 30.15 -50.91 -32.00
CA GLU A 853 30.83 -50.86 -33.31
C GLU A 853 30.77 -49.55 -34.14
N SER A 854 30.63 -48.35 -33.57
CA SER A 854 30.63 -47.10 -34.36
C SER A 854 31.77 -46.10 -34.07
N GLY A 855 32.66 -46.39 -33.12
CA GLY A 855 33.98 -45.74 -33.05
C GLY A 855 34.05 -44.29 -32.53
N ASN A 856 32.93 -43.69 -32.11
CA ASN A 856 32.89 -42.33 -31.56
C ASN A 856 32.14 -42.28 -30.21
N LEU A 857 32.56 -41.37 -29.33
CA LEU A 857 31.94 -41.06 -28.04
C LEU A 857 31.22 -39.70 -28.13
N THR A 858 29.93 -39.60 -27.74
CA THR A 858 29.12 -38.37 -27.89
C THR A 858 28.53 -37.90 -26.55
N PHE A 859 28.63 -36.63 -26.18
CA PHE A 859 28.07 -36.07 -24.93
C PHE A 859 27.51 -34.64 -25.11
N TRP A 860 26.60 -34.22 -24.21
CA TRP A 860 25.74 -33.02 -24.27
C TRP A 860 26.00 -32.06 -23.07
N ILE A 861 25.84 -30.75 -23.25
CA ILE A 861 26.02 -29.74 -22.18
C ILE A 861 24.85 -28.76 -22.17
N GLU A 862 24.12 -28.70 -21.05
CA GLU A 862 23.11 -27.67 -20.76
C GLU A 862 23.71 -26.55 -19.87
N ASP A 863 23.33 -25.29 -20.17
CA ASP A 863 23.51 -24.08 -19.35
C ASP A 863 24.91 -23.65 -18.86
N LEU A 864 25.72 -23.13 -19.79
CA LEU A 864 26.89 -22.31 -19.44
C LEU A 864 26.52 -20.81 -19.34
N GLY A 865 26.30 -20.32 -18.11
CA GLY A 865 26.27 -18.89 -17.74
C GLY A 865 27.67 -18.34 -17.36
N PRO A 866 27.85 -17.02 -17.16
CA PRO A 866 29.07 -16.30 -17.54
C PRO A 866 30.26 -16.49 -16.57
N PHE A 867 31.09 -17.48 -16.90
CA PHE A 867 32.49 -17.74 -16.51
C PHE A 867 32.80 -18.08 -15.04
N GLY A 868 33.01 -19.38 -14.76
CA GLY A 868 33.58 -19.84 -13.49
C GLY A 868 33.89 -21.34 -13.32
N GLY A 869 34.43 -22.04 -14.32
CA GLY A 869 35.21 -23.30 -14.14
C GLY A 869 34.45 -24.65 -14.10
N ILE A 870 34.88 -25.62 -14.92
CA ILE A 870 34.63 -27.06 -14.70
C ILE A 870 35.81 -27.59 -13.89
N GLU A 871 35.54 -28.08 -12.68
CA GLU A 871 36.48 -28.95 -11.95
C GLU A 871 36.01 -30.39 -12.18
N LEU A 872 36.75 -31.17 -12.98
CA LEU A 872 36.54 -32.61 -13.06
C LEU A 872 37.12 -33.23 -11.77
N GLN A 873 36.26 -33.76 -10.90
CA GLN A 873 36.70 -34.62 -9.81
C GLN A 873 36.59 -36.10 -10.21
N GLU A 874 37.53 -36.89 -9.70
CA GLU A 874 37.68 -38.33 -9.94
C GLU A 874 36.40 -39.07 -9.52
N GLY A 875 35.72 -39.75 -10.45
CA GLY A 875 34.48 -40.46 -10.12
C GLY A 875 33.69 -40.98 -11.30
N ASP A 876 32.85 -40.16 -11.93
CA ASP A 876 31.81 -40.67 -12.82
C ASP A 876 31.55 -39.78 -14.03
N ASN A 877 32.04 -40.21 -15.18
CA ASN A 877 31.52 -39.82 -16.49
C ASN A 877 31.05 -41.10 -17.19
N ASN A 878 29.78 -41.44 -17.03
CA ASN A 878 29.19 -42.67 -17.58
C ASN A 878 28.37 -42.38 -18.85
N LEU A 879 28.93 -42.80 -19.99
CA LEU A 879 28.22 -43.14 -21.21
C LEU A 879 27.93 -44.64 -21.20
N PHE A 880 26.67 -45.07 -21.29
CA PHE A 880 26.38 -46.49 -21.52
C PHE A 880 25.21 -46.76 -22.45
N ASN A 881 25.49 -47.65 -23.40
CA ASN A 881 24.55 -48.60 -23.99
C ASN A 881 25.00 -49.97 -23.44
N LEU A 882 24.15 -50.69 -22.70
CA LEU A 882 24.50 -51.95 -22.02
C LEU A 882 23.63 -53.10 -22.54
N ASP A 883 24.30 -54.15 -23.03
CA ASP A 883 23.75 -55.45 -23.40
C ASP A 883 23.89 -56.41 -22.20
N ILE A 884 22.80 -57.08 -21.81
CA ILE A 884 22.70 -57.87 -20.57
C ILE A 884 22.19 -59.28 -20.93
N THR A 885 23.09 -60.23 -21.19
CA THR A 885 22.68 -61.64 -21.38
C THR A 885 23.40 -62.68 -20.52
N THR A 886 24.25 -62.28 -19.59
CA THR A 886 24.74 -63.23 -18.58
C THR A 886 25.22 -62.44 -17.38
N ILE A 887 24.32 -62.20 -16.43
CA ILE A 887 24.71 -61.60 -15.17
C ILE A 887 25.08 -62.72 -14.21
N ASN A 888 26.36 -62.80 -13.83
CA ASN A 888 26.74 -63.50 -12.61
C ASN A 888 26.66 -62.52 -11.42
N GLU A 889 26.56 -63.01 -10.17
CA GLU A 889 26.32 -62.20 -8.96
C GLU A 889 27.22 -60.94 -8.81
N ASN A 890 28.40 -60.89 -9.45
CA ASN A 890 29.29 -59.72 -9.39
C ASN A 890 29.05 -58.68 -10.50
N ASP A 891 28.40 -59.06 -11.61
CA ASP A 891 28.04 -58.15 -12.70
C ASP A 891 26.68 -57.45 -12.46
N LEU A 892 25.91 -57.90 -11.46
CA LEU A 892 24.61 -57.32 -11.04
C LEU A 892 24.76 -55.99 -10.30
N ASN A 893 25.88 -55.81 -9.60
CA ASN A 893 26.18 -54.60 -8.82
C ASN A 893 26.71 -53.44 -9.68
N GLN A 894 26.86 -53.63 -10.99
CA GLN A 894 27.37 -52.61 -11.92
C GLN A 894 26.37 -52.19 -13.00
N ILE A 895 25.17 -52.77 -13.04
CA ILE A 895 24.11 -52.36 -13.97
C ILE A 895 23.32 -51.22 -13.32
N ASN A 896 23.40 -50.02 -13.89
CA ASN A 896 22.58 -48.89 -13.46
C ASN A 896 21.18 -49.00 -14.07
N TYR A 897 20.28 -49.66 -13.34
CA TYR A 897 18.89 -49.89 -13.74
C TYR A 897 18.13 -48.60 -14.04
N THR A 898 18.51 -47.48 -13.42
CA THR A 898 17.96 -46.15 -13.68
C THR A 898 18.25 -45.66 -15.08
N GLN A 899 19.49 -45.80 -15.53
CA GLN A 899 19.88 -45.42 -16.89
C GLN A 899 19.26 -46.32 -17.96
N LEU A 900 19.08 -47.61 -17.67
CA LEU A 900 18.41 -48.56 -18.57
C LEU A 900 16.93 -48.19 -18.77
N MET A 901 16.23 -47.78 -17.70
CA MET A 901 14.81 -47.42 -17.76
C MET A 901 14.55 -46.03 -18.34
N GLU A 902 15.44 -45.07 -18.11
CA GLU A 902 15.40 -43.76 -18.78
C GLU A 902 15.66 -43.88 -20.28
N ALA A 903 16.58 -44.75 -20.70
CA ALA A 903 16.77 -45.08 -22.11
C ALA A 903 15.50 -45.70 -22.74
N LEU A 904 14.79 -46.57 -22.01
CA LEU A 904 13.53 -47.16 -22.48
C LEU A 904 12.41 -46.12 -22.62
N ARG A 905 12.36 -45.07 -21.79
CA ARG A 905 11.38 -43.97 -21.91
C ARG A 905 11.53 -43.13 -23.18
N GLY A 906 12.73 -43.06 -23.73
CA GLY A 906 13.03 -42.40 -25.00
C GLY A 906 12.71 -43.23 -26.25
N THR A 907 12.38 -44.52 -26.11
CA THR A 907 12.09 -45.43 -27.24
C THR A 907 10.60 -45.51 -27.57
N ASP A 908 10.26 -45.86 -28.81
CA ASP A 908 8.87 -45.96 -29.24
C ASP A 908 8.13 -47.12 -28.51
N PRO A 909 6.78 -47.04 -28.40
CA PRO A 909 6.01 -47.95 -27.55
C PRO A 909 6.10 -49.44 -27.92
N ASP A 910 6.28 -49.78 -29.20
CA ASP A 910 6.33 -51.17 -29.66
C ASP A 910 7.72 -51.78 -29.41
N THR A 911 8.79 -50.99 -29.57
CA THR A 911 10.17 -51.37 -29.23
C THR A 911 10.34 -51.56 -27.72
N ARG A 912 9.77 -50.66 -26.91
CA ARG A 912 9.75 -50.77 -25.45
C ARG A 912 9.09 -52.06 -24.98
N LYS A 913 7.95 -52.42 -25.58
CA LYS A 913 7.20 -53.65 -25.29
C LYS A 913 7.96 -54.93 -25.66
N ALA A 914 8.75 -54.91 -26.73
CA ALA A 914 9.58 -56.05 -27.12
C ALA A 914 10.76 -56.27 -26.15
N ILE A 915 11.34 -55.20 -25.62
CA ILE A 915 12.45 -55.26 -24.66
C ILE A 915 11.96 -55.77 -23.30
N LEU A 916 10.81 -55.29 -22.83
CA LEU A 916 10.26 -55.71 -21.54
C LEU A 916 9.86 -57.19 -21.48
N ASN A 917 9.38 -57.75 -22.60
CA ASN A 917 9.05 -59.18 -22.69
C ASN A 917 10.29 -60.09 -22.78
N ALA A 918 11.48 -59.55 -23.02
CA ALA A 918 12.72 -60.30 -23.15
C ALA A 918 13.54 -60.37 -21.85
N ILE A 919 13.14 -59.65 -20.80
CA ILE A 919 13.83 -59.60 -19.51
C ILE A 919 13.27 -60.71 -18.59
N ASP A 920 14.15 -61.56 -18.08
CA ASP A 920 13.81 -62.63 -17.13
C ASP A 920 13.88 -62.12 -15.68
N PHE A 921 12.74 -61.60 -15.21
CA PHE A 921 12.62 -60.99 -13.88
C PHE A 921 12.70 -62.01 -12.73
N GLU A 922 12.43 -63.29 -12.99
CA GLU A 922 12.45 -64.35 -11.98
C GLU A 922 13.91 -64.73 -11.62
N GLU A 923 14.81 -64.70 -12.60
CA GLU A 923 16.24 -64.96 -12.40
C GLU A 923 16.95 -63.75 -11.74
N ILE A 924 16.57 -62.52 -12.09
CA ILE A 924 17.10 -61.28 -11.47
C ILE A 924 16.73 -61.18 -9.98
N LEU A 925 15.49 -61.52 -9.60
CA LEU A 925 15.07 -61.49 -8.19
C LEU A 925 15.77 -62.56 -7.36
N ASN A 926 15.96 -63.77 -7.91
CA ASN A 926 16.66 -64.85 -7.20
C ASN A 926 18.15 -64.54 -6.95
N LEU A 927 18.79 -63.78 -7.84
CA LEU A 927 20.17 -63.32 -7.66
C LEU A 927 20.30 -62.15 -6.65
N SER A 928 19.19 -61.51 -6.26
CA SER A 928 19.18 -60.37 -5.31
C SER A 928 19.25 -60.77 -3.83
N GLN A 929 19.21 -62.07 -3.51
CA GLN A 929 19.14 -62.58 -2.13
C GLN A 929 20.41 -62.34 -1.29
N ASN A 930 21.52 -61.90 -1.91
CA ASN A 930 22.79 -61.60 -1.24
C ASN A 930 23.33 -60.19 -1.54
N VAL A 931 22.46 -59.25 -1.94
CA VAL A 931 22.86 -57.89 -2.35
C VAL A 931 22.53 -56.85 -1.28
N GLU A 932 23.36 -55.82 -1.14
CA GLU A 932 23.20 -54.74 -0.14
C GLU A 932 21.91 -53.90 -0.38
N GLU A 933 21.35 -53.38 0.72
CA GLU A 933 19.99 -52.79 0.83
C GLU A 933 19.69 -51.66 -0.17
N GLU A 934 20.72 -50.94 -0.61
CA GLU A 934 20.65 -49.82 -1.56
C GLU A 934 20.38 -50.27 -3.01
N THR A 935 20.91 -51.43 -3.41
CA THR A 935 20.66 -52.03 -4.73
C THR A 935 19.25 -52.61 -4.82
N LEU A 936 18.73 -53.13 -3.71
CA LEU A 936 17.34 -53.61 -3.58
C LEU A 936 16.32 -52.47 -3.69
N GLN A 937 16.60 -51.30 -3.10
CA GLN A 937 15.77 -50.10 -3.29
C GLN A 937 15.69 -49.66 -4.74
N THR A 938 16.82 -49.70 -5.44
CA THR A 938 16.92 -49.31 -6.85
C THR A 938 16.09 -50.25 -7.72
N ILE A 939 16.24 -51.57 -7.60
CA ILE A 939 15.46 -52.54 -8.38
C ILE A 939 13.95 -52.40 -8.09
N THR A 940 13.56 -52.13 -6.85
CA THR A 940 12.15 -52.01 -6.43
C THR A 940 11.47 -50.73 -6.96
N SER A 941 12.20 -49.61 -7.01
CA SER A 941 11.71 -48.34 -7.57
C SER A 941 11.42 -48.44 -9.08
N HIS A 942 12.26 -49.16 -9.82
CA HIS A 942 12.12 -49.33 -11.27
C HIS A 942 10.97 -50.25 -11.66
N ILE A 943 10.73 -51.31 -10.88
CA ILE A 943 9.56 -52.17 -11.06
C ILE A 943 8.26 -51.34 -10.89
N ALA A 944 8.19 -50.40 -9.95
CA ALA A 944 6.99 -49.58 -9.73
C ALA A 944 6.67 -48.59 -10.87
N GLN A 945 7.69 -48.04 -11.54
CA GLN A 945 7.49 -47.15 -12.70
C GLN A 945 7.00 -47.88 -13.96
N GLU A 946 7.36 -49.16 -14.11
CA GLU A 946 6.82 -50.04 -15.14
C GLU A 946 5.31 -50.27 -14.94
N PHE A 947 4.86 -50.45 -13.69
CA PHE A 947 3.45 -50.61 -13.35
C PHE A 947 2.60 -49.39 -13.72
N GLU A 948 3.08 -48.17 -13.45
CA GLU A 948 2.43 -46.91 -13.88
C GLU A 948 2.34 -46.77 -15.41
N THR A 949 3.40 -47.19 -16.11
CA THR A 949 3.45 -47.16 -17.59
C THR A 949 2.47 -48.16 -18.20
N VAL A 950 2.40 -49.38 -17.65
CA VAL A 950 1.42 -50.41 -18.02
C VAL A 950 -0.02 -49.93 -17.73
N PHE A 951 -0.22 -49.18 -16.64
CA PHE A 951 -1.52 -48.61 -16.26
C PHE A 951 -2.03 -47.54 -17.24
N SER A 952 -1.13 -46.67 -17.69
CA SER A 952 -1.38 -45.68 -18.74
C SER A 952 -1.78 -46.34 -20.07
N MET A 953 -1.13 -47.44 -20.44
CA MET A 953 -1.48 -48.22 -21.63
C MET A 953 -2.86 -48.91 -21.51
N MET A 954 -3.25 -49.36 -20.30
CA MET A 954 -4.55 -50.00 -20.04
C MET A 954 -5.77 -49.09 -20.23
N GLN A 955 -5.63 -47.77 -20.00
CA GLN A 955 -6.72 -46.80 -20.20
C GLN A 955 -7.21 -46.74 -21.65
N LYS A 956 -6.34 -47.10 -22.62
CA LYS A 956 -6.62 -47.07 -24.07
C LYS A 956 -6.82 -48.45 -24.71
N ALA A 957 -6.74 -49.53 -23.94
CA ALA A 957 -6.75 -50.93 -24.42
C ALA A 957 -8.15 -51.55 -24.51
N ASN A 958 -8.34 -52.55 -25.38
CA ASN A 958 -9.59 -53.32 -25.47
C ASN A 958 -9.67 -54.43 -24.40
N GLN A 959 -10.85 -55.04 -24.21
CA GLN A 959 -11.08 -55.95 -23.07
C GLN A 959 -10.18 -57.20 -23.09
N ALA A 960 -9.88 -57.78 -24.26
CA ALA A 960 -8.98 -58.93 -24.35
C ALA A 960 -7.52 -58.56 -24.01
N GLN A 961 -7.10 -57.34 -24.36
CA GLN A 961 -5.80 -56.79 -23.95
C GLN A 961 -5.75 -56.52 -22.44
N LYS A 962 -6.85 -56.02 -21.86
CA LYS A 962 -6.97 -55.79 -20.41
C LYS A 962 -6.90 -57.10 -19.62
N ASP A 963 -7.56 -58.14 -20.09
CA ASP A 963 -7.57 -59.45 -19.41
C ASP A 963 -6.18 -60.13 -19.46
N GLN A 964 -5.43 -59.96 -20.55
CA GLN A 964 -4.07 -60.46 -20.66
C GLN A 964 -3.09 -59.68 -19.78
N ILE A 965 -3.18 -58.34 -19.78
CA ILE A 965 -2.35 -57.49 -18.90
C ILE A 965 -2.61 -57.84 -17.43
N LYS A 966 -3.86 -58.11 -17.06
CA LYS A 966 -4.24 -58.56 -15.70
C LYS A 966 -3.61 -59.92 -15.32
N ALA A 967 -3.51 -60.86 -16.26
CA ALA A 967 -2.89 -62.16 -16.01
C ALA A 967 -1.37 -62.04 -15.79
N ASP A 968 -0.72 -61.15 -16.53
CA ASP A 968 0.72 -60.90 -16.42
C ASP A 968 1.05 -60.14 -15.12
N LEU A 969 0.20 -59.19 -14.72
CA LEU A 969 0.30 -58.46 -13.46
C LEU A 969 0.25 -59.39 -12.23
N ASN A 970 -0.66 -60.36 -12.24
CA ASN A 970 -0.84 -61.30 -11.13
C ASN A 970 0.35 -62.26 -10.99
N LYS A 971 1.00 -62.65 -12.09
CA LYS A 971 2.23 -63.46 -12.04
C LYS A 971 3.40 -62.70 -11.43
N ILE A 972 3.57 -61.44 -11.80
CA ILE A 972 4.62 -60.58 -11.24
C ILE A 972 4.40 -60.42 -9.74
N LEU A 973 3.14 -60.23 -9.33
CA LEU A 973 2.76 -60.05 -7.94
C LEU A 973 2.97 -61.30 -7.06
N ASP A 974 2.61 -62.48 -7.55
CA ASP A 974 2.83 -63.76 -6.83
C ASP A 974 4.33 -63.99 -6.54
N ILE A 975 5.20 -63.57 -7.46
CA ILE A 975 6.66 -63.67 -7.31
C ILE A 975 7.18 -62.67 -6.26
N LEU A 976 6.67 -61.44 -6.27
CA LEU A 976 7.04 -60.38 -5.32
C LEU A 976 6.63 -60.68 -3.87
N MET A 977 5.62 -61.55 -3.68
CA MET A 977 5.11 -61.92 -2.36
C MET A 977 5.67 -63.25 -1.81
N SER A 978 6.55 -63.94 -2.55
CA SER A 978 7.19 -65.18 -2.07
C SER A 978 8.41 -64.87 -1.19
N GLU A 979 8.31 -65.25 0.09
CA GLU A 979 9.15 -64.86 1.23
C GLU A 979 10.68 -65.04 1.07
N THR A 980 11.45 -63.93 1.09
CA THR A 980 12.73 -63.76 1.84
C THR A 980 13.26 -62.31 1.73
N TYR A 981 13.63 -61.72 2.88
CA TYR A 981 14.04 -60.32 3.15
C TYR A 981 12.93 -59.23 3.12
N ASP A 982 13.16 -58.12 3.84
CA ASP A 982 12.23 -57.01 4.20
C ASP A 982 11.79 -56.14 2.98
N VAL A 983 11.74 -56.78 1.82
CA VAL A 983 11.27 -56.29 0.53
C VAL A 983 9.76 -56.04 0.58
N LYS A 984 9.03 -56.72 1.48
CA LYS A 984 7.59 -56.50 1.73
C LYS A 984 7.28 -55.05 2.14
N THR A 985 8.17 -54.41 2.88
CA THR A 985 8.01 -53.04 3.37
C THR A 985 8.21 -52.01 2.26
N TYR A 986 9.17 -52.25 1.36
CA TYR A 986 9.47 -51.36 0.23
C TYR A 986 8.53 -51.54 -0.97
N LEU A 987 8.11 -52.77 -1.27
CA LEU A 987 7.15 -53.06 -2.35
C LEU A 987 5.76 -52.47 -2.07
N SER A 988 5.36 -52.40 -0.80
CA SER A 988 4.07 -51.86 -0.42
C SER A 988 3.91 -50.37 -0.76
N TRP A 989 4.96 -49.57 -0.64
CA TRP A 989 4.88 -48.12 -0.85
C TRP A 989 4.81 -47.75 -2.33
N ALA A 990 5.45 -48.56 -3.18
CA ALA A 990 5.61 -48.30 -4.61
C ALA A 990 4.47 -48.89 -5.46
N LEU A 991 3.83 -49.99 -5.03
CA LEU A 991 2.65 -50.55 -5.70
C LEU A 991 1.31 -49.96 -5.24
N PHE A 992 1.28 -49.18 -4.15
CA PHE A 992 0.04 -48.67 -3.57
C PHE A 992 -0.82 -47.81 -4.52
N PRO A 993 -0.25 -46.91 -5.34
CA PRO A 993 -1.04 -46.12 -6.31
C PRO A 993 -1.64 -46.99 -7.42
N ALA A 994 -0.86 -47.92 -7.96
CA ALA A 994 -1.28 -48.86 -9.01
C ALA A 994 -2.38 -49.83 -8.53
N ILE A 995 -2.30 -50.29 -7.28
CA ILE A 995 -3.32 -51.16 -6.66
C ILE A 995 -4.60 -50.36 -6.36
N LYS A 996 -4.48 -49.10 -5.90
CA LYS A 996 -5.62 -48.20 -5.62
C LYS A 996 -6.39 -47.83 -6.89
N GLU A 997 -5.71 -47.63 -8.02
CA GLU A 997 -6.37 -47.38 -9.32
C GLU A 997 -6.93 -48.67 -9.95
N ALA A 998 -6.30 -49.84 -9.74
CA ALA A 998 -6.86 -51.15 -10.14
C ALA A 998 -8.13 -51.51 -9.38
N GLU A 999 -8.20 -51.13 -8.10
CA GLU A 999 -9.38 -51.24 -7.24
C GLU A 999 -10.50 -50.28 -7.69
N ARG A 1000 -10.15 -49.05 -8.07
CA ARG A 1000 -11.07 -48.03 -8.62
C ARG A 1000 -11.71 -48.46 -9.95
N LEU A 1001 -10.98 -49.23 -10.76
CA LEU A 1001 -11.44 -49.81 -12.02
C LEU A 1001 -12.13 -51.19 -11.85
N THR A 1002 -12.37 -51.65 -10.62
CA THR A 1002 -13.03 -52.92 -10.26
C THR A 1002 -12.35 -54.19 -10.79
N LEU A 1003 -11.02 -54.16 -10.93
CA LEU A 1003 -10.26 -55.25 -11.56
C LEU A 1003 -9.70 -56.28 -10.55
N VAL A 1004 -9.51 -55.98 -9.26
CA VAL A 1004 -9.00 -56.93 -8.24
C VAL A 1004 -9.62 -56.70 -6.86
N SER A 1005 -9.57 -57.67 -5.93
CA SER A 1005 -10.24 -57.60 -4.61
C SER A 1005 -9.26 -57.57 -3.43
N LYS A 1006 -9.66 -56.92 -2.32
CA LYS A 1006 -8.82 -56.67 -1.12
C LYS A 1006 -8.23 -57.93 -0.47
N GLU A 1007 -8.84 -59.09 -0.67
CA GLU A 1007 -8.38 -60.36 -0.09
C GLU A 1007 -7.16 -60.95 -0.84
N ASP A 1008 -6.93 -60.54 -2.10
CA ASP A 1008 -5.91 -61.13 -2.96
C ASP A 1008 -4.47 -60.65 -2.64
N PHE A 1009 -4.29 -59.56 -1.87
CA PHE A 1009 -2.99 -58.90 -1.66
C PHE A 1009 -2.46 -58.89 -0.21
N GLY A 1010 -3.19 -59.43 0.77
CA GLY A 1010 -2.69 -59.56 2.15
C GLY A 1010 -2.22 -58.26 2.82
N LEU A 1011 -2.83 -57.11 2.47
CA LEU A 1011 -2.45 -55.76 2.90
C LEU A 1011 -3.06 -55.32 4.25
N ASP A 1012 -3.21 -56.23 5.20
CA ASP A 1012 -3.79 -55.92 6.51
C ASP A 1012 -2.92 -54.96 7.36
N GLU A 1013 -1.74 -54.51 6.92
CA GLU A 1013 -0.82 -53.64 7.69
C GLU A 1013 -0.46 -52.27 7.10
N LEU A 1014 -0.93 -51.89 5.91
CA LEU A 1014 -0.72 -50.52 5.42
C LEU A 1014 -1.96 -49.66 5.57
N THR A 1015 -1.87 -48.62 6.38
CA THR A 1015 -2.72 -47.44 6.18
C THR A 1015 -2.09 -46.23 6.88
N ALA A 1016 -1.93 -45.13 6.15
CA ALA A 1016 -1.92 -43.78 6.75
C ALA A 1016 -3.26 -43.52 7.51
N GLU A 1017 -4.31 -44.28 7.19
CA GLU A 1017 -5.53 -44.44 8.01
C GLU A 1017 -5.30 -45.21 9.33
N LYS A 1018 -4.44 -46.25 9.41
CA LYS A 1018 -3.95 -46.84 10.68
C LYS A 1018 -2.94 -45.94 11.37
N PHE A 1019 -2.18 -45.12 10.65
CA PHE A 1019 -1.35 -44.08 11.29
C PHE A 1019 -2.26 -43.07 11.98
N ASN A 1020 -3.29 -42.56 11.31
CA ASN A 1020 -4.26 -41.63 11.88
C ASN A 1020 -5.14 -42.26 12.99
N GLU A 1021 -5.48 -43.55 12.90
CA GLU A 1021 -6.17 -44.30 13.98
C GLU A 1021 -5.22 -44.63 15.16
N ALA A 1022 -3.96 -45.03 14.91
CA ALA A 1022 -2.96 -45.34 15.94
C ALA A 1022 -2.44 -44.10 16.68
N VAL A 1023 -2.41 -42.95 15.99
CA VAL A 1023 -2.21 -41.61 16.57
C VAL A 1023 -3.40 -41.21 17.45
N ARG A 1024 -4.65 -41.51 17.05
CA ARG A 1024 -5.86 -41.26 17.87
C ARG A 1024 -5.97 -42.16 19.11
N THR A 1025 -5.40 -43.37 19.09
CA THR A 1025 -5.52 -44.35 20.19
C THR A 1025 -4.23 -44.59 20.99
N ASN A 1026 -3.17 -43.79 20.78
CA ASN A 1026 -1.85 -43.90 21.45
C ASN A 1026 -1.12 -45.25 21.28
N ALA A 1027 -1.27 -45.90 20.12
CA ALA A 1027 -0.78 -47.26 19.86
C ALA A 1027 0.56 -47.33 19.10
N ILE A 1028 1.25 -46.21 18.87
CA ILE A 1028 2.55 -46.15 18.17
C ILE A 1028 3.68 -45.73 19.13
N SER A 1029 4.86 -46.31 18.95
CA SER A 1029 6.04 -45.95 19.75
C SER A 1029 6.66 -44.62 19.29
N ASN A 1030 7.29 -43.87 20.20
CA ASN A 1030 7.82 -42.52 19.92
C ASN A 1030 8.84 -42.49 18.78
N THR A 1031 9.54 -43.59 18.52
CA THR A 1031 10.47 -43.72 17.39
C THR A 1031 9.73 -43.76 16.05
N GLN A 1032 8.59 -44.46 15.98
CA GLN A 1032 7.78 -44.57 14.76
C GLN A 1032 7.07 -43.25 14.42
N LEU A 1033 6.67 -42.47 15.44
CA LEU A 1033 6.12 -41.12 15.25
C LEU A 1033 7.20 -40.15 14.72
N LYS A 1034 8.42 -40.27 15.24
CA LYS A 1034 9.59 -39.44 14.88
C LYS A 1034 10.05 -39.69 13.44
N ASP A 1035 10.01 -40.93 12.98
CA ASP A 1035 10.43 -41.29 11.61
C ASP A 1035 9.36 -40.93 10.55
N ALA A 1036 8.08 -41.04 10.88
CA ALA A 1036 6.99 -40.61 9.99
C ALA A 1036 7.00 -39.09 9.73
N VAL A 1037 7.26 -38.30 10.78
CA VAL A 1037 7.40 -36.84 10.70
C VAL A 1037 8.62 -36.44 9.88
N LYS A 1038 9.77 -37.12 10.08
CA LYS A 1038 10.96 -36.90 9.25
C LYS A 1038 10.71 -37.13 7.77
N LYS A 1039 9.95 -38.19 7.45
CA LYS A 1039 9.67 -38.59 6.07
C LYS A 1039 8.71 -37.62 5.35
N ALA A 1040 7.76 -37.03 6.07
CA ALA A 1040 6.87 -35.99 5.53
C ALA A 1040 7.60 -34.66 5.26
N LEU A 1041 8.67 -34.37 6.00
CA LEU A 1041 9.40 -33.11 5.96
C LEU A 1041 10.64 -33.09 5.05
N SER A 1042 11.02 -34.22 4.43
CA SER A 1042 12.20 -34.30 3.57
C SER A 1042 11.88 -34.62 2.11
N ALA A 1043 10.63 -34.44 1.67
CA ALA A 1043 10.24 -34.59 0.27
C ALA A 1043 10.50 -33.26 -0.48
N THR A 1044 11.54 -33.26 -1.30
CA THR A 1044 12.14 -32.07 -1.94
C THR A 1044 11.50 -31.68 -3.27
N ASP A 1045 10.56 -32.46 -3.81
CA ASP A 1045 10.00 -32.23 -5.14
C ASP A 1045 8.59 -31.60 -5.09
N GLU A 1046 8.42 -30.53 -5.88
CA GLU A 1046 7.35 -29.53 -5.83
C GLU A 1046 5.95 -30.14 -6.03
N THR A 1047 5.86 -31.22 -6.80
CA THR A 1047 4.58 -31.89 -7.05
C THR A 1047 4.11 -32.87 -5.96
N HIS A 1048 4.91 -33.19 -4.92
CA HIS A 1048 4.46 -34.04 -3.78
C HIS A 1048 4.39 -33.32 -2.44
N THR A 1049 5.06 -32.18 -2.28
CA THR A 1049 5.04 -31.39 -1.04
C THR A 1049 3.64 -30.83 -0.77
N GLU A 1050 2.93 -30.32 -1.78
CA GLU A 1050 1.53 -29.89 -1.64
C GLU A 1050 0.57 -31.05 -1.36
N SER A 1051 0.80 -32.25 -1.91
CA SER A 1051 -0.10 -33.40 -1.70
C SER A 1051 0.02 -34.02 -0.30
N ILE A 1052 1.23 -34.07 0.28
CA ILE A 1052 1.47 -34.57 1.64
C ILE A 1052 1.03 -33.55 2.70
N ILE A 1053 1.26 -32.25 2.45
CA ILE A 1053 0.87 -31.16 3.36
C ILE A 1053 -0.64 -30.91 3.36
N ASN A 1054 -1.33 -31.16 2.24
CA ASN A 1054 -2.79 -31.07 2.16
C ASN A 1054 -3.53 -32.34 2.63
N GLU A 1055 -2.91 -33.54 2.63
CA GLU A 1055 -3.55 -34.78 3.12
C GLU A 1055 -3.30 -35.09 4.62
N ILE A 1056 -2.28 -34.52 5.27
CA ILE A 1056 -2.12 -34.57 6.74
C ILE A 1056 -2.94 -33.43 7.36
N GLU A 1057 -4.08 -33.73 8.00
CA GLU A 1057 -4.83 -32.70 8.73
C GLU A 1057 -3.95 -32.12 9.86
N GLN A 1058 -3.49 -30.87 9.68
CA GLN A 1058 -2.54 -30.18 10.56
C GLN A 1058 -2.98 -30.16 12.04
N GLU A 1059 -4.30 -30.14 12.28
CA GLU A 1059 -4.91 -30.18 13.61
C GLU A 1059 -4.67 -31.52 14.35
N HIS A 1060 -4.60 -32.64 13.63
CA HIS A 1060 -4.41 -33.97 14.23
C HIS A 1060 -2.94 -34.28 14.55
N LEU A 1061 -1.99 -33.79 13.75
CA LEU A 1061 -0.54 -33.90 14.01
C LEU A 1061 -0.12 -33.14 15.27
N ILE A 1062 -0.71 -31.95 15.48
CA ILE A 1062 -0.48 -31.10 16.66
C ILE A 1062 -1.04 -31.74 17.94
N ASN A 1063 -2.23 -32.36 17.85
CA ASN A 1063 -2.84 -33.08 18.98
C ASN A 1063 -2.05 -34.33 19.40
N ALA A 1064 -1.37 -35.00 18.47
CA ALA A 1064 -0.51 -36.16 18.72
C ALA A 1064 0.80 -35.81 19.45
N ILE A 1065 1.46 -34.72 19.02
CA ILE A 1065 2.69 -34.21 19.64
C ILE A 1065 2.42 -33.79 21.09
N ASN A 1066 1.29 -33.13 21.35
CA ASN A 1066 0.89 -32.70 22.68
C ASN A 1066 0.62 -33.84 23.68
N ALA A 1067 0.26 -35.04 23.20
CA ALA A 1067 -0.06 -36.22 24.00
C ALA A 1067 1.15 -37.09 24.44
N THR A 1068 2.37 -36.77 23.99
CA THR A 1068 3.60 -37.53 24.33
C THR A 1068 4.36 -36.95 25.54
N SER A 1069 5.24 -37.75 26.18
CA SER A 1069 5.96 -37.31 27.39
C SER A 1069 7.10 -36.32 27.10
N ASN A 1070 7.42 -35.43 28.06
CA ASN A 1070 8.31 -34.27 27.85
C ASN A 1070 9.69 -34.60 27.25
N ASN A 1071 10.29 -35.73 27.59
CA ASN A 1071 11.59 -36.13 27.03
C ASN A 1071 11.47 -36.56 25.55
N ASN A 1072 10.32 -37.12 25.14
CA ASN A 1072 10.09 -37.57 23.77
C ASN A 1072 9.62 -36.42 22.84
N LYS A 1073 8.92 -35.41 23.37
CA LYS A 1073 8.67 -34.14 22.67
C LYS A 1073 10.00 -33.52 22.21
N LYS A 1074 11.00 -33.52 23.10
CA LYS A 1074 12.36 -33.04 22.84
C LYS A 1074 13.08 -33.78 21.72
N ASP A 1075 12.93 -35.10 21.69
CA ASP A 1075 13.56 -35.95 20.68
C ASP A 1075 12.88 -35.84 19.31
N ILE A 1076 11.56 -35.64 19.24
CA ILE A 1076 10.83 -35.40 17.99
C ILE A 1076 11.22 -34.03 17.38
N ILE A 1077 11.36 -33.00 18.22
CA ILE A 1077 11.83 -31.66 17.82
C ILE A 1077 13.24 -31.72 17.20
N LYS A 1078 14.15 -32.53 17.77
CA LYS A 1078 15.51 -32.71 17.21
C LYS A 1078 15.56 -33.46 15.88
N ALA A 1079 14.52 -34.20 15.49
CA ALA A 1079 14.49 -34.95 14.24
C ALA A 1079 13.86 -34.20 13.06
N VAL A 1080 12.92 -33.29 13.32
CA VAL A 1080 12.28 -32.45 12.29
C VAL A 1080 13.29 -31.61 11.51
N ASN A 1081 14.47 -31.35 12.10
CA ASN A 1081 15.57 -30.55 11.55
C ASN A 1081 15.09 -29.32 10.76
N ILE A 1082 14.91 -28.22 11.47
CA ILE A 1082 14.45 -26.92 10.92
C ILE A 1082 15.28 -26.48 9.70
N ASN A 1083 16.54 -26.90 9.60
CA ASN A 1083 17.37 -26.63 8.42
C ASN A 1083 16.83 -27.28 7.13
N ASN A 1084 16.19 -28.45 7.20
CA ASN A 1084 15.59 -29.08 6.01
C ASN A 1084 14.34 -28.31 5.52
N LEU A 1085 13.58 -27.73 6.44
CA LEU A 1085 12.43 -26.87 6.12
C LEU A 1085 12.88 -25.58 5.41
N PHE A 1086 14.03 -25.02 5.82
CA PHE A 1086 14.64 -23.85 5.18
C PHE A 1086 15.34 -24.19 3.85
N GLU A 1087 15.93 -25.37 3.71
CA GLU A 1087 16.49 -25.86 2.43
C GLU A 1087 15.37 -26.12 1.41
N ILE A 1088 14.23 -26.69 1.82
CA ILE A 1088 13.06 -26.86 0.94
C ILE A 1088 12.48 -25.48 0.54
N LEU A 1089 12.39 -24.53 1.46
CA LEU A 1089 11.99 -23.14 1.13
C LEU A 1089 12.97 -22.44 0.16
N ARG A 1090 14.25 -22.83 0.18
CA ARG A 1090 15.30 -22.29 -0.70
C ARG A 1090 15.13 -22.77 -2.14
N ASP A 1091 14.77 -24.04 -2.33
CA ASP A 1091 14.74 -24.70 -3.64
C ASP A 1091 13.35 -24.68 -4.31
N LYS A 1092 12.30 -24.25 -3.60
CA LYS A 1092 10.97 -24.02 -4.19
C LYS A 1092 10.96 -22.78 -5.07
N SER A 1093 10.36 -22.85 -6.24
CA SER A 1093 10.42 -21.81 -7.28
C SER A 1093 9.18 -20.93 -7.30
N GLU A 1094 8.01 -21.46 -6.96
CA GLU A 1094 6.76 -20.70 -6.93
C GLU A 1094 6.38 -20.19 -5.54
N GLN A 1095 5.61 -19.10 -5.51
CA GLN A 1095 5.42 -18.26 -4.34
C GLN A 1095 4.30 -18.75 -3.40
N GLU A 1096 3.21 -19.32 -3.92
CA GLU A 1096 2.11 -19.89 -3.11
C GLU A 1096 2.59 -21.08 -2.26
N GLU A 1097 3.51 -21.91 -2.76
CA GLU A 1097 4.09 -23.04 -2.02
C GLU A 1097 5.08 -22.61 -0.94
N LYS A 1098 5.90 -21.58 -1.22
CA LYS A 1098 6.73 -20.93 -0.20
C LYS A 1098 5.86 -20.37 0.91
N GLU A 1099 4.74 -19.71 0.59
CA GLU A 1099 3.80 -19.16 1.57
C GLU A 1099 3.06 -20.27 2.36
N ALA A 1100 2.74 -21.42 1.76
CA ALA A 1100 2.14 -22.57 2.43
C ALA A 1100 3.12 -23.28 3.39
N ILE A 1101 4.37 -23.49 2.98
CA ILE A 1101 5.44 -24.11 3.79
C ILE A 1101 5.87 -23.17 4.93
N PHE A 1102 5.93 -21.87 4.67
CA PHE A 1102 6.21 -20.85 5.69
C PHE A 1102 5.06 -20.74 6.71
N SER A 1103 3.79 -20.84 6.27
CA SER A 1103 2.62 -20.86 7.16
C SER A 1103 2.55 -22.13 8.04
N LEU A 1104 2.93 -23.30 7.51
CA LEU A 1104 3.02 -24.56 8.27
C LEU A 1104 4.11 -24.50 9.37
N ALA A 1105 5.28 -23.92 9.07
CA ALA A 1105 6.38 -23.72 10.02
C ALA A 1105 5.99 -22.78 11.18
N ILE A 1106 5.28 -21.69 10.88
CA ILE A 1106 4.78 -20.71 11.87
C ILE A 1106 3.71 -21.32 12.78
N ASN A 1107 2.83 -22.16 12.25
CA ASN A 1107 1.78 -22.84 13.02
C ASN A 1107 2.35 -23.93 13.96
N MET A 1108 3.40 -24.67 13.57
CA MET A 1108 4.09 -25.64 14.43
C MET A 1108 4.87 -24.98 15.57
N ILE A 1109 5.53 -23.84 15.31
CA ILE A 1109 6.24 -23.05 16.33
C ILE A 1109 5.24 -22.42 17.33
N SER A 1110 4.12 -21.90 16.83
CA SER A 1110 3.04 -21.33 17.66
C SER A 1110 2.33 -22.37 18.54
N ALA A 1111 2.22 -23.63 18.08
CA ALA A 1111 1.70 -24.74 18.89
C ALA A 1111 2.65 -25.13 20.03
N LEU A 1112 3.97 -25.03 19.83
CA LEU A 1112 5.02 -25.35 20.80
C LEU A 1112 5.22 -24.26 21.87
N GLU A 1113 4.98 -22.98 21.56
CA GLU A 1113 5.03 -21.87 22.54
C GLU A 1113 3.87 -21.90 23.57
N SER A 1114 2.80 -22.65 23.29
CA SER A 1114 1.64 -22.75 24.18
C SER A 1114 1.75 -23.84 25.27
N ASP A 1115 2.80 -24.68 25.26
CA ASP A 1115 3.04 -25.76 26.25
C ASP A 1115 4.22 -25.45 27.19
N SER A 1116 3.92 -25.30 28.49
CA SER A 1116 4.82 -24.77 29.54
C SER A 1116 6.12 -25.55 29.85
N ASN A 1117 6.48 -26.60 29.09
CA ASN A 1117 7.60 -27.50 29.42
C ASN A 1117 8.64 -27.70 28.31
N VAL A 1118 8.64 -26.89 27.25
CA VAL A 1118 9.72 -26.86 26.23
C VAL A 1118 10.45 -25.52 26.33
N ALA A 1119 11.77 -25.54 26.59
CA ALA A 1119 12.56 -24.32 26.71
C ALA A 1119 13.05 -23.84 25.34
N LEU A 1120 12.98 -22.52 25.08
CA LEU A 1120 13.45 -21.93 23.81
C LEU A 1120 14.89 -22.33 23.45
N SER A 1121 15.76 -22.52 24.46
CA SER A 1121 17.16 -22.94 24.26
C SER A 1121 17.30 -24.29 23.55
N ASP A 1122 16.37 -25.23 23.74
CA ASP A 1122 16.40 -26.55 23.11
C ASP A 1122 15.94 -26.50 21.64
N ILE A 1123 15.18 -25.47 21.28
CA ILE A 1123 14.78 -25.17 19.90
C ILE A 1123 15.99 -24.55 19.15
N PHE A 1124 16.81 -23.74 19.83
CA PHE A 1124 17.98 -23.09 19.23
C PHE A 1124 19.19 -24.01 19.04
N GLU A 1125 19.41 -25.02 19.88
CA GLU A 1125 20.51 -26.00 19.70
C GLU A 1125 20.36 -26.87 18.44
N ALA A 1126 19.16 -26.97 17.88
CA ALA A 1126 18.87 -27.75 16.68
C ALA A 1126 19.09 -26.97 15.37
N ILE A 1127 19.57 -25.71 15.45
CA ILE A 1127 19.75 -24.80 14.31
C ILE A 1127 21.25 -24.55 14.10
N ALA A 1128 21.78 -24.91 12.93
CA ALA A 1128 23.18 -24.68 12.57
C ALA A 1128 23.37 -23.27 11.97
N PHE A 1129 23.80 -22.31 12.80
CA PHE A 1129 23.88 -20.88 12.47
C PHE A 1129 24.98 -20.49 11.46
N ASP A 1130 25.92 -21.39 11.21
CA ASP A 1130 27.02 -21.23 10.24
C ASP A 1130 26.57 -21.39 8.78
N THR A 1131 25.39 -21.97 8.55
CA THR A 1131 24.83 -22.25 7.22
C THR A 1131 23.58 -21.44 6.88
N ILE A 1132 23.08 -20.63 7.81
CA ILE A 1132 21.94 -19.73 7.55
C ILE A 1132 22.47 -18.38 7.07
N GLY A 1133 22.02 -17.96 5.89
CA GLY A 1133 22.27 -16.62 5.37
C GLY A 1133 21.71 -15.58 6.32
N ARG A 1134 22.54 -14.57 6.64
CA ARG A 1134 22.24 -13.51 7.62
C ARG A 1134 20.81 -12.97 7.55
N GLU A 1135 20.26 -12.81 6.34
CA GLU A 1135 18.93 -12.24 6.09
C GLU A 1135 17.76 -13.18 6.45
N ALA A 1136 17.87 -14.49 6.18
CA ALA A 1136 16.87 -15.46 6.62
C ALA A 1136 16.89 -15.61 8.16
N LEU A 1137 18.08 -15.56 8.76
CA LEU A 1137 18.26 -15.59 10.22
C LEU A 1137 17.65 -14.36 10.90
N PHE A 1138 17.81 -13.16 10.33
CA PHE A 1138 17.25 -11.92 10.87
C PHE A 1138 15.74 -11.77 10.63
N ALA A 1139 15.22 -12.25 9.50
CA ALA A 1139 13.76 -12.31 9.25
C ALA A 1139 13.05 -13.28 10.22
N TRP A 1140 13.73 -14.35 10.62
CA TRP A 1140 13.24 -15.33 11.60
C TRP A 1140 13.36 -14.82 13.07
N LEU A 1141 14.49 -14.23 13.45
CA LEU A 1141 14.67 -13.60 14.78
C LEU A 1141 13.67 -12.46 15.06
N ALA A 1142 13.24 -11.73 14.02
CA ALA A 1142 12.27 -10.63 14.10
C ALA A 1142 10.82 -11.08 14.39
N GLN A 1143 10.50 -12.37 14.34
CA GLN A 1143 9.16 -12.91 14.56
C GLN A 1143 8.92 -13.50 15.97
N LEU A 1144 9.97 -13.69 16.77
CA LEU A 1144 9.87 -14.23 18.15
C LEU A 1144 9.33 -13.15 19.12
N LYS A 1145 8.10 -13.33 19.63
CA LYS A 1145 7.43 -12.42 20.59
C LYS A 1145 7.48 -12.93 22.03
N ASP A 1146 8.67 -12.96 22.66
CA ASP A 1146 8.78 -13.03 24.14
C ASP A 1146 10.10 -12.37 24.66
N PRO A 1147 10.10 -11.49 25.69
CA PRO A 1147 11.27 -10.68 26.05
C PRO A 1147 12.34 -11.33 26.96
N SER A 1148 12.26 -12.61 27.35
CA SER A 1148 13.11 -13.15 28.43
C SER A 1148 14.21 -14.14 28.07
N ASN A 1149 14.53 -14.39 26.79
CA ASN A 1149 15.59 -15.34 26.44
C ASN A 1149 16.89 -14.65 25.99
N GLU A 1150 17.98 -14.91 26.72
CA GLU A 1150 19.34 -14.65 26.28
C GLU A 1150 19.88 -15.90 25.55
N ILE A 1151 20.47 -15.71 24.37
CA ILE A 1151 21.02 -16.77 23.53
C ILE A 1151 22.54 -16.67 23.55
N ASN A 1152 23.25 -17.71 24.02
CA ASN A 1152 24.71 -17.72 24.12
C ASN A 1152 25.34 -18.63 23.06
N ILE A 1153 26.22 -18.09 22.21
CA ILE A 1153 26.92 -18.82 21.16
C ILE A 1153 28.42 -18.77 21.43
N THR A 1154 29.06 -19.92 21.64
CA THR A 1154 30.48 -19.98 22.00
C THR A 1154 31.35 -20.45 20.83
N PHE A 1155 32.48 -19.79 20.61
CA PHE A 1155 33.45 -20.11 19.56
C PHE A 1155 34.88 -19.81 20.00
N GLU A 1156 35.87 -20.50 19.41
CA GLU A 1156 37.26 -20.47 19.85
C GLU A 1156 38.16 -19.79 18.80
N ILE A 1157 39.02 -18.86 19.24
CA ILE A 1157 40.01 -18.21 18.37
C ILE A 1157 41.36 -18.20 19.09
N ASP A 1158 42.40 -18.74 18.43
CA ASP A 1158 43.77 -18.84 18.95
C ASP A 1158 43.84 -19.47 20.37
N THR A 1159 43.13 -20.60 20.58
CA THR A 1159 43.07 -21.37 21.84
C THR A 1159 42.45 -20.66 23.04
N VAL A 1160 41.63 -19.64 22.78
CA VAL A 1160 40.82 -18.94 23.79
C VAL A 1160 39.35 -18.98 23.37
N GLU A 1161 38.48 -19.37 24.30
CA GLU A 1161 37.03 -19.49 24.12
C GLU A 1161 36.31 -18.15 24.32
N TYR A 1162 35.35 -17.83 23.44
CA TYR A 1162 34.54 -16.61 23.47
C TYR A 1162 33.06 -16.96 23.38
N THR A 1163 32.21 -16.33 24.20
CA THR A 1163 30.76 -16.50 24.16
C THR A 1163 30.07 -15.19 23.75
N LEU A 1164 29.20 -15.27 22.74
CA LEU A 1164 28.35 -14.18 22.25
C LEU A 1164 26.93 -14.34 22.77
N THR A 1165 26.45 -13.38 23.55
CA THR A 1165 25.09 -13.35 24.10
C THR A 1165 24.18 -12.43 23.29
N ILE A 1166 23.08 -12.95 22.75
CA ILE A 1166 22.07 -12.21 21.98
C ILE A 1166 20.79 -12.12 22.82
N THR A 1167 20.27 -10.90 23.03
CA THR A 1167 19.03 -10.65 23.77
C THR A 1167 18.03 -9.90 22.89
N ASN A 1168 16.77 -10.32 22.93
CA ASN A 1168 15.71 -9.78 22.08
C ASN A 1168 15.26 -8.38 22.58
N GLN A 1169 16.07 -7.36 22.27
CA GLN A 1169 15.63 -5.97 22.19
C GLN A 1169 15.96 -5.44 20.78
N ASN A 1170 15.14 -5.91 19.83
CA ASN A 1170 15.18 -5.73 18.37
C ASN A 1170 16.19 -6.63 17.64
#